data_AF-A0A1J3J0U2-F1
#
_entry.id   AF-A0A1J3J0U2-F1
#
_cell.length_a   1.000
_cell.length_b   1.000
_cell.length_c   1.000
_cell.angle_alpha   90.00
_cell.angle_beta   90.00
_cell.angle_gamma   90.00
#
_symmetry.space_group_name_H-M   'P 1'
#
loop_
_entity.id
_entity.type
_entity.pdbx_description
1 polymer ?
#
loop_
_entity_poly.entity_id
_entity_poly.type
_entity_poly.pdbx_seq_one_letter_code
_entity_poly.pdbx_strand_id
1 'polypeptide(L)'
;MTVPGIISDLDGDGGDLSPSAEVTSSSSGGGSRGRKIIVANMLPLQSKRDAETGKWSFTWDEDSLQLQLRDGFTQETEFLYVGSLNADVEPNEQEEVSQRLLDEFNCVATFLSQEMQEMFYLGFCKHQLWPLFHYMLPMFPDHGDRFDRRLWQAYVSANKIFSDRVMEVINPEDDYVWIQDYHLMVLPTFLRKRFNRIKLGFFLHSPFPSSEIYRTLPVRDEILRGLLNCDLIGFHTFDYARHFLSCCSRMLGLDYESKRGHIGLDYFGRTVYIKILPVGVHMGRLESVLNLPATVEKTKEIQEEFKGKKLILGIDDMDIFKGISLKLLAMENLFETYWNLRGKVVLVQIVNPARSSGKDVEEAKRETYETAKRINERYATPDYKPIVLIDRLVPRFEKTAYSAAADCCLVTALRDGMNLVPYKYIVCRNKVLDSTPRTSTLVVSEFIGCSPSLSGAIRVNPWDVDVVAQAVNSALKMSEAEKQLRHEKHYNYISTHDVGYWAKSFMQDLERACKDHYSKRCWGIGFGLGFRVLSLSPSFRKLSVEHIVPVYRKTERRAIFLDYDGTLVPESSITQDPSGEVLSVLKALCEDRKNTVFIVSGRGPESLSDWLSPCENLGIAAEHGYFIRWNSKSEWETCYSSTDREWKTMVEPVMRSYMEATDGSSIEFKESALVWHHQDADPDFGACQAKELLDHLESVLANEPVVVKRGQHIVEVKPQGVSKGLAAEKVIRGMVERGEAPEMVMCIGDDRSDEDMFESILSTVTNPELLIQPEVFACTVGRKPSKAKYFLDDVTDVLRLLKGLGESSSLKTISSNTQVAFESIV
;
A
#
# COMPACT_ATOMS: atom_id res chain seq x y z
N MET A 1 -14.98 4.36 34.05
CA MET A 1 -14.67 3.44 35.16
C MET A 1 -14.42 2.08 34.55
N THR A 2 -13.18 1.64 34.64
CA THR A 2 -12.61 0.45 33.98
C THR A 2 -12.52 -0.69 35.00
N VAL A 3 -13.04 -1.86 34.65
CA VAL A 3 -12.77 -3.11 35.37
C VAL A 3 -11.97 -4.02 34.44
N PRO A 4 -10.79 -4.53 34.84
CA PRO A 4 -9.99 -5.45 34.03
C PRO A 4 -10.38 -6.91 34.33
N GLY A 5 -10.70 -7.66 33.27
CA GLY A 5 -10.88 -9.11 33.33
C GLY A 5 -9.54 -9.83 33.18
N ILE A 6 -9.24 -10.69 34.15
CA ILE A 6 -8.08 -11.58 34.22
C ILE A 6 -8.32 -12.76 33.27
N ILE A 7 -7.36 -13.12 32.42
CA ILE A 7 -7.32 -14.40 31.72
C ILE A 7 -6.01 -15.09 32.09
N SER A 8 -6.16 -16.32 32.56
CA SER A 8 -5.12 -17.23 33.06
C SER A 8 -4.35 -17.91 31.93
N ASP A 9 -3.03 -17.97 32.09
CA ASP A 9 -2.08 -18.74 31.30
C ASP A 9 -2.25 -20.25 31.48
N LEU A 10 -2.09 -21.02 30.40
CA LEU A 10 -1.80 -22.46 30.43
C LEU A 10 -0.74 -22.77 29.37
N ASP A 11 0.43 -23.16 29.86
CA ASP A 11 1.63 -23.61 29.14
C ASP A 11 1.63 -25.10 28.77
N GLY A 12 2.43 -25.44 27.76
CA GLY A 12 3.12 -26.73 27.55
C GLY A 12 2.43 -27.72 26.58
N ASP A 13 3.09 -28.42 25.64
CA ASP A 13 4.51 -28.75 25.44
C ASP A 13 4.72 -29.43 24.06
N GLY A 14 5.98 -29.48 23.59
CA GLY A 14 6.69 -30.23 22.50
C GLY A 14 5.94 -30.97 21.37
N GLY A 15 6.40 -31.09 20.12
CA GLY A 15 7.74 -31.08 19.52
C GLY A 15 7.73 -32.04 18.29
N ASP A 16 8.57 -31.75 17.30
CA ASP A 16 9.03 -32.58 16.16
C ASP A 16 8.53 -32.31 14.72
N LEU A 17 9.55 -32.11 13.86
CA LEU A 17 9.53 -31.83 12.43
C LEU A 17 9.88 -33.11 11.64
N SER A 18 9.07 -33.45 10.63
CA SER A 18 9.56 -33.95 9.34
C SER A 18 8.49 -33.81 8.23
N PRO A 19 8.87 -33.64 6.95
CA PRO A 19 7.95 -33.23 5.89
C PRO A 19 7.60 -34.38 4.94
N SER A 20 6.31 -34.59 4.65
CA SER A 20 5.76 -35.04 3.36
C SER A 20 4.32 -35.54 3.49
N ALA A 21 3.62 -35.49 2.35
CA ALA A 21 2.31 -36.07 2.02
C ALA A 21 1.09 -35.13 2.11
N GLU A 22 0.57 -34.85 0.91
CA GLU A 22 -0.79 -34.39 0.65
C GLU A 22 -1.81 -35.22 1.43
N VAL A 23 -2.58 -34.58 2.31
CA VAL A 23 -3.85 -35.14 2.81
C VAL A 23 -4.86 -34.00 2.96
N THR A 24 -5.92 -34.10 2.17
CA THR A 24 -7.20 -33.43 2.37
C THR A 24 -7.67 -33.59 3.81
N SER A 25 -7.72 -32.51 4.57
CA SER A 25 -8.41 -32.47 5.86
C SER A 25 -9.37 -31.28 5.91
N SER A 26 -10.65 -31.64 5.84
CA SER A 26 -11.76 -30.88 6.38
C SER A 26 -11.51 -30.61 7.86
N SER A 27 -11.01 -29.43 8.20
CA SER A 27 -11.01 -28.93 9.56
C SER A 27 -12.35 -28.25 9.84
N SER A 28 -13.29 -29.03 10.39
CA SER A 28 -14.42 -28.53 11.15
C SER A 28 -13.92 -27.90 12.45
N GLY A 29 -13.40 -26.68 12.36
CA GLY A 29 -13.31 -25.74 13.48
C GLY A 29 -14.49 -24.78 13.37
N GLY A 30 -15.24 -24.56 14.45
CA GLY A 30 -16.45 -23.74 14.47
C GLY A 30 -16.24 -22.40 13.79
N GLY A 31 -16.69 -22.28 12.54
CA GLY A 31 -16.55 -21.07 11.75
C GLY A 31 -17.45 -20.00 12.34
N SER A 32 -16.88 -18.93 12.89
CA SER A 32 -17.64 -17.70 13.07
C SER A 32 -18.20 -17.35 11.70
N ARG A 33 -19.52 -17.15 11.58
CA ARG A 33 -20.15 -16.68 10.33
C ARG A 33 -19.51 -15.34 9.97
N GLY A 34 -18.52 -15.36 9.06
CA GLY A 34 -17.69 -14.21 8.77
C GLY A 34 -18.46 -13.20 7.94
N ARG A 35 -19.12 -12.24 8.60
CA ARG A 35 -19.88 -11.17 7.95
C ARG A 35 -18.94 -10.17 7.29
N LYS A 36 -19.32 -9.74 6.08
CA LYS A 36 -18.53 -8.85 5.22
C LYS A 36 -19.35 -7.62 4.86
N ILE A 37 -18.80 -6.45 5.15
CA ILE A 37 -19.42 -5.16 4.86
C ILE A 37 -18.76 -4.58 3.62
N ILE A 38 -19.51 -4.48 2.53
CA ILE A 38 -19.05 -3.89 1.27
C ILE A 38 -19.49 -2.43 1.23
N VAL A 39 -18.53 -1.52 1.13
CA VAL A 39 -18.80 -0.07 1.12
C VAL A 39 -18.44 0.48 -0.25
N ALA A 40 -19.43 1.02 -0.96
CA ALA A 40 -19.24 1.61 -2.28
C ALA A 40 -20.06 2.89 -2.42
N ASN A 41 -19.74 3.73 -3.41
CA ASN A 41 -20.49 4.97 -3.65
C ASN A 41 -21.99 4.71 -3.87
N MET A 42 -22.33 3.65 -4.61
CA MET A 42 -23.70 3.27 -4.91
C MET A 42 -24.02 1.88 -4.36
N LEU A 43 -25.23 1.70 -3.83
CA LEU A 43 -25.75 0.38 -3.51
C LEU A 43 -25.94 -0.45 -4.79
N PRO A 44 -25.83 -1.78 -4.69
CA PRO A 44 -26.10 -2.71 -5.80
C PRO A 44 -27.61 -2.86 -6.09
N LEU A 45 -28.35 -1.76 -6.12
CA LEU A 45 -29.81 -1.72 -6.27
C LEU A 45 -30.22 -0.76 -7.36
N GLN A 46 -31.32 -1.11 -8.03
CA GLN A 46 -32.08 -0.20 -8.88
C GLN A 46 -33.29 0.29 -8.08
N SER A 47 -33.40 1.61 -7.94
CA SER A 47 -34.51 2.25 -7.25
C SER A 47 -35.48 2.84 -8.27
N LYS A 48 -36.77 2.59 -8.11
CA LYS A 48 -37.83 3.22 -8.90
C LYS A 48 -38.94 3.70 -7.98
N ARG A 49 -39.35 4.95 -8.16
CA ARG A 49 -40.54 5.51 -7.51
C ARG A 49 -41.72 5.38 -8.47
N ASP A 50 -42.77 4.74 -8.01
CA ASP A 50 -44.02 4.63 -8.74
C ASP A 50 -44.69 6.02 -8.80
N ALA A 51 -44.97 6.51 -10.01
CA ALA A 51 -45.54 7.83 -10.23
C ALA A 51 -47.03 7.92 -9.83
N GLU A 52 -47.75 6.80 -9.80
CA GLU A 52 -49.18 6.76 -9.46
C GLU A 52 -49.39 6.55 -7.96
N THR A 53 -48.61 5.66 -7.34
CA THR A 53 -48.77 5.31 -5.92
C THR A 53 -47.82 6.06 -4.99
N GLY A 54 -46.79 6.71 -5.53
CA GLY A 54 -45.74 7.38 -4.76
C GLY A 54 -44.77 6.44 -4.04
N LYS A 55 -44.99 5.12 -4.11
CA LYS A 55 -44.22 4.11 -3.37
C LYS A 55 -42.89 3.78 -4.04
N TRP A 56 -41.92 3.44 -3.21
CA TRP A 56 -40.60 2.98 -3.64
C TRP A 56 -40.59 1.49 -3.98
N SER A 57 -39.95 1.12 -5.08
CA SER A 57 -39.64 -0.26 -5.47
C SER A 57 -38.13 -0.42 -5.66
N PHE A 58 -37.60 -1.52 -5.13
CA PHE A 58 -36.17 -1.82 -5.16
C PHE A 58 -35.96 -3.20 -5.76
N THR A 59 -34.97 -3.32 -6.63
CA THR A 59 -34.54 -4.60 -7.23
C THR A 59 -33.03 -4.67 -7.27
N TRP A 60 -32.46 -5.86 -7.08
CA TRP A 60 -31.02 -6.08 -7.23
C TRP A 60 -30.50 -5.66 -8.60
N ASP A 61 -29.40 -4.91 -8.64
CA ASP A 61 -28.69 -4.65 -9.88
C ASP A 61 -27.73 -5.81 -10.19
N GLU A 62 -28.20 -6.74 -11.02
CA GLU A 62 -27.41 -7.94 -11.37
C GLU A 62 -26.09 -7.63 -12.14
N ASP A 63 -25.90 -6.41 -12.64
CA ASP A 63 -24.64 -5.97 -13.27
C ASP A 63 -23.65 -5.38 -12.26
N SER A 64 -24.09 -5.07 -11.04
CA SER A 64 -23.23 -4.49 -10.03
C SER A 64 -22.12 -5.45 -9.64
N LEU A 65 -20.88 -4.99 -9.74
CA LEU A 65 -19.70 -5.73 -9.28
C LEU A 65 -19.81 -6.08 -7.78
N GLN A 66 -20.37 -5.16 -6.99
CA GLN A 66 -20.57 -5.33 -5.55
C GLN A 66 -21.54 -6.48 -5.24
N LEU A 67 -22.53 -6.73 -6.09
CA LEU A 67 -23.39 -7.90 -5.95
C LEU A 67 -22.68 -9.17 -6.41
N GLN A 68 -22.04 -9.12 -7.58
CA GLN A 68 -21.42 -10.28 -8.21
C GLN A 68 -20.29 -10.91 -7.38
N LEU A 69 -19.58 -10.11 -6.58
CA LEU A 69 -18.50 -10.64 -5.72
C LEU A 69 -18.99 -11.63 -4.66
N ARG A 70 -20.28 -11.57 -4.28
CA ARG A 70 -20.89 -12.51 -3.32
C ARG A 70 -20.75 -13.96 -3.78
N ASP A 71 -20.84 -14.16 -5.09
CA ASP A 71 -20.88 -15.49 -5.70
C ASP A 71 -19.51 -16.20 -5.62
N GLY A 72 -18.45 -15.50 -5.17
CA GLY A 72 -17.14 -16.09 -4.83
C GLY A 72 -17.07 -16.77 -3.45
N PHE A 73 -18.12 -16.67 -2.64
CA PHE A 73 -18.15 -17.15 -1.25
C PHE A 73 -19.23 -18.21 -1.02
N THR A 74 -19.16 -18.89 0.13
CA THR A 74 -20.18 -19.88 0.54
C THR A 74 -21.49 -19.19 0.90
N GLN A 75 -22.61 -19.90 0.76
CA GLN A 75 -23.95 -19.38 1.10
C GLN A 75 -24.10 -18.99 2.58
N GLU A 76 -23.20 -19.46 3.45
CA GLU A 76 -23.17 -19.14 4.87
C GLU A 76 -22.55 -17.76 5.18
N THR A 77 -21.88 -17.15 4.19
CA THR A 77 -21.26 -15.83 4.33
C THR A 77 -22.31 -14.73 4.24
N GLU A 78 -22.47 -13.96 5.30
CA GLU A 78 -23.39 -12.82 5.33
C GLU A 78 -22.73 -11.58 4.71
N PHE A 79 -23.46 -10.91 3.82
CA PHE A 79 -23.05 -9.66 3.18
C PHE A 79 -23.98 -8.53 3.57
N LEU A 80 -23.39 -7.41 3.95
CA LEU A 80 -24.07 -6.15 4.17
C LEU A 80 -23.47 -5.09 3.25
N TYR A 81 -24.32 -4.30 2.61
CA TYR A 81 -23.90 -3.29 1.63
C TYR A 81 -24.16 -1.89 2.18
N VAL A 82 -23.17 -1.00 2.10
CA VAL A 82 -23.32 0.41 2.48
C VAL A 82 -23.07 1.28 1.25
N GLY A 83 -24.03 2.16 0.92
CA GLY A 83 -24.01 2.91 -0.33
C GLY A 83 -25.11 3.95 -0.46
N SER A 84 -24.98 4.90 -1.39
CA SER A 84 -26.10 5.76 -1.80
C SER A 84 -27.03 5.07 -2.80
N LEU A 85 -28.29 5.49 -2.85
CA LEU A 85 -29.25 5.06 -3.87
C LEU A 85 -29.07 5.89 -5.14
N ASN A 86 -29.44 5.31 -6.28
CA ASN A 86 -29.50 5.99 -7.57
C ASN A 86 -30.76 6.86 -7.75
N ALA A 87 -31.35 7.32 -6.65
CA ALA A 87 -32.55 8.14 -6.62
C ALA A 87 -32.52 9.07 -5.40
N ASP A 88 -33.14 10.24 -5.54
CA ASP A 88 -33.28 11.19 -4.44
C ASP A 88 -34.47 10.80 -3.56
N VAL A 89 -34.25 10.72 -2.25
CA VAL A 89 -35.24 10.27 -1.26
C VAL A 89 -35.45 11.40 -0.26
N GLU A 90 -36.70 11.86 -0.18
CA GLU A 90 -37.10 12.96 0.69
C GLU A 90 -36.82 12.63 2.17
N PRO A 91 -36.36 13.59 2.99
CA PRO A 91 -35.96 13.34 4.38
C PRO A 91 -37.03 12.66 5.26
N ASN A 92 -38.31 12.89 4.99
CA ASN A 92 -39.43 12.27 5.70
C ASN A 92 -39.66 10.79 5.34
N GLU A 93 -39.18 10.33 4.18
CA GLU A 93 -39.28 8.94 3.70
C GLU A 93 -38.01 8.12 4.02
N GLN A 94 -36.90 8.78 4.37
CA GLN A 94 -35.58 8.14 4.53
C GLN A 94 -35.55 7.03 5.60
N GLU A 95 -36.27 7.19 6.71
CA GLU A 95 -36.31 6.17 7.77
C GLU A 95 -37.04 4.90 7.32
N GLU A 96 -38.22 5.06 6.68
CA GLU A 96 -38.97 3.93 6.12
C GLU A 96 -38.17 3.21 5.04
N VAL A 97 -37.54 3.96 4.13
CA VAL A 97 -36.70 3.40 3.06
C VAL A 97 -35.50 2.67 3.64
N SER A 98 -34.78 3.25 4.61
CA SER A 98 -33.65 2.59 5.28
C SER A 98 -34.03 1.27 5.92
N GLN A 99 -35.15 1.24 6.65
CA GLN A 99 -35.61 0.02 7.32
C GLN A 99 -35.93 -1.07 6.30
N ARG A 100 -36.63 -0.71 5.21
CA ARG A 100 -36.96 -1.66 4.13
C ARG A 100 -35.71 -2.21 3.44
N LEU A 101 -34.74 -1.36 3.16
CA LEU A 101 -33.48 -1.76 2.52
C LEU A 101 -32.64 -2.68 3.40
N LEU A 102 -32.64 -2.45 4.71
CA LEU A 102 -31.95 -3.31 5.65
C LEU A 102 -32.64 -4.69 5.75
N ASP A 103 -33.96 -4.71 5.95
CA ASP A 103 -34.72 -5.94 6.17
C ASP A 103 -34.83 -6.82 4.92
N GLU A 104 -35.04 -6.23 3.74
CA GLU A 104 -35.26 -6.97 2.50
C GLU A 104 -33.95 -7.24 1.73
N PHE A 105 -32.94 -6.38 1.87
CA PHE A 105 -31.73 -6.40 1.02
C PHE A 105 -30.40 -6.38 1.79
N ASN A 106 -30.38 -6.33 3.13
CA ASN A 106 -29.15 -6.12 3.91
C ASN A 106 -28.34 -4.90 3.41
N CYS A 107 -29.05 -3.84 3.02
CA CYS A 107 -28.46 -2.62 2.48
C CYS A 107 -28.68 -1.46 3.46
N VAL A 108 -27.61 -0.76 3.79
CA VAL A 108 -27.63 0.47 4.60
C VAL A 108 -27.45 1.65 3.65
N ALA A 109 -28.50 2.45 3.53
CA ALA A 109 -28.52 3.62 2.66
C ALA A 109 -27.75 4.79 3.26
N THR A 110 -26.89 5.40 2.44
CA THR A 110 -26.22 6.66 2.72
C THR A 110 -26.92 7.77 1.94
N PHE A 111 -27.81 8.49 2.61
CA PHE A 111 -28.45 9.67 2.03
C PHE A 111 -27.51 10.87 2.11
N LEU A 112 -27.26 11.49 0.95
CA LEU A 112 -26.54 12.74 0.81
C LEU A 112 -27.53 13.77 0.27
N SER A 113 -27.46 15.01 0.75
CA SER A 113 -28.25 16.09 0.15
C SER A 113 -27.86 16.28 -1.32
N GLN A 114 -28.77 16.80 -2.14
CA GLN A 114 -28.49 17.06 -3.55
C GLN A 114 -27.23 17.94 -3.73
N GLU A 115 -27.11 19.02 -2.95
CA GLU A 115 -25.93 19.89 -2.96
C GLU A 115 -24.64 19.13 -2.61
N MET A 116 -24.70 18.24 -1.59
CA MET A 116 -23.54 17.43 -1.22
C MET A 116 -23.18 16.44 -2.31
N GLN A 117 -24.16 15.77 -2.92
CA GLN A 117 -23.94 14.84 -4.03
C GLN A 117 -23.30 15.54 -5.22
N GLU A 118 -23.76 16.75 -5.57
CA GLU A 118 -23.18 17.55 -6.65
C GLU A 118 -21.73 17.93 -6.34
N MET A 119 -21.43 18.47 -5.14
CA MET A 119 -20.06 18.87 -4.79
C MET A 119 -19.09 17.69 -4.60
N PHE A 120 -19.54 16.61 -3.97
CA PHE A 120 -18.73 15.41 -3.72
C PHE A 120 -18.52 14.61 -5.00
N TYR A 121 -19.61 14.16 -5.64
CA TYR A 121 -19.55 13.21 -6.73
C TYR A 121 -19.20 13.91 -8.05
N LEU A 122 -19.99 14.89 -8.47
CA LEU A 122 -19.74 15.57 -9.74
C LEU A 122 -18.50 16.46 -9.63
N GLY A 123 -18.42 17.30 -8.60
CA GLY A 123 -17.29 18.21 -8.40
C GLY A 123 -15.98 17.48 -8.10
N PHE A 124 -15.81 16.95 -6.88
CA PHE A 124 -14.51 16.40 -6.48
C PHE A 124 -14.16 15.09 -7.20
N CYS A 125 -15.07 14.11 -7.23
CA CYS A 125 -14.78 12.80 -7.81
C CYS A 125 -14.67 12.85 -9.34
N LYS A 126 -15.63 13.47 -10.05
CA LYS A 126 -15.65 13.45 -11.53
C LYS A 126 -14.88 14.59 -12.19
N HIS A 127 -14.81 15.78 -11.61
CA HIS A 127 -14.06 16.90 -12.21
C HIS A 127 -12.63 17.03 -11.69
N GLN A 128 -12.28 16.44 -10.54
CA GLN A 128 -10.93 16.53 -9.98
C GLN A 128 -10.18 15.19 -9.99
N LEU A 129 -10.70 14.16 -9.30
CA LEU A 129 -9.99 12.88 -9.19
C LEU A 129 -9.97 12.08 -10.49
N TRP A 130 -11.11 11.98 -11.18
CA TRP A 130 -11.23 11.19 -12.40
C TRP A 130 -10.27 11.67 -13.51
N PRO A 131 -10.21 12.96 -13.88
CA PRO A 131 -9.29 13.43 -14.91
C PRO A 131 -7.83 13.25 -14.47
N LEU A 132 -7.50 13.56 -13.21
CA LEU A 132 -6.15 13.40 -12.67
C LEU A 132 -5.66 11.94 -12.75
N PHE A 133 -6.50 10.98 -12.33
CA PHE A 133 -6.15 9.56 -12.36
C PHE A 133 -6.02 9.02 -13.79
N HIS A 134 -6.62 9.72 -14.77
CA HIS A 134 -6.53 9.43 -16.20
C HIS A 134 -5.55 10.36 -16.96
N TYR A 135 -4.67 11.07 -16.23
CA TYR A 135 -3.56 11.88 -16.77
C TYR A 135 -4.00 13.14 -17.52
N MET A 136 -5.18 13.65 -17.21
CA MET A 136 -5.63 14.95 -17.65
C MET A 136 -5.42 15.98 -16.54
N LEU A 137 -4.51 16.93 -16.80
CA LEU A 137 -4.26 18.06 -15.92
C LEU A 137 -5.08 19.28 -16.37
N PRO A 138 -5.62 20.07 -15.43
CA PRO A 138 -6.33 21.31 -15.75
C PRO A 138 -5.33 22.42 -16.14
N MET A 139 -4.73 22.29 -17.32
CA MET A 139 -3.71 23.23 -17.83
C MET A 139 -4.31 24.56 -18.25
N PHE A 140 -5.58 24.55 -18.70
CA PHE A 140 -6.33 25.72 -19.13
C PHE A 140 -7.71 25.72 -18.48
N PRO A 141 -8.32 26.89 -18.23
CA PRO A 141 -9.67 26.99 -17.66
C PRO A 141 -10.74 26.24 -18.47
N ASP A 142 -10.48 25.99 -19.75
CA ASP A 142 -11.39 25.24 -20.63
C ASP A 142 -11.27 23.71 -20.51
N HIS A 143 -10.21 23.20 -19.87
CA HIS A 143 -9.88 21.77 -19.74
C HIS A 143 -9.81 21.29 -18.28
N GLY A 144 -10.49 21.99 -17.38
CA GLY A 144 -10.68 21.58 -15.98
C GLY A 144 -10.66 22.73 -14.99
N ASP A 145 -11.44 22.60 -13.92
CA ASP A 145 -11.50 23.59 -12.84
C ASP A 145 -10.23 23.54 -11.98
N ARG A 146 -9.80 24.71 -11.49
CA ARG A 146 -8.74 24.81 -10.49
C ARG A 146 -9.17 24.09 -9.21
N PHE A 147 -8.19 23.70 -8.39
CA PHE A 147 -8.49 23.07 -7.11
C PHE A 147 -9.41 23.93 -6.24
N ASP A 148 -10.60 23.42 -5.93
CA ASP A 148 -11.55 24.05 -5.02
C ASP A 148 -11.58 23.28 -3.68
N ARG A 149 -11.19 23.99 -2.61
CA ARG A 149 -11.16 23.44 -1.25
C ARG A 149 -12.55 23.12 -0.70
N ARG A 150 -13.62 23.76 -1.19
CA ARG A 150 -15.00 23.44 -0.80
C ARG A 150 -15.40 22.06 -1.30
N LEU A 151 -15.00 21.70 -2.52
CA LEU A 151 -15.22 20.35 -3.07
C LEU A 151 -14.48 19.29 -2.26
N TRP A 152 -13.24 19.58 -1.83
CA TRP A 152 -12.52 18.71 -0.91
C TRP A 152 -13.25 18.54 0.45
N GLN A 153 -13.74 19.64 1.03
CA GLN A 153 -14.51 19.57 2.27
C GLN A 153 -15.80 18.75 2.11
N ALA A 154 -16.50 18.88 0.98
CA ALA A 154 -17.65 18.06 0.65
C ALA A 154 -17.27 16.59 0.51
N TYR A 155 -16.14 16.28 -0.13
CA TYR A 155 -15.62 14.91 -0.25
C TYR A 155 -15.31 14.27 1.11
N VAL A 156 -14.64 15.01 2.00
CA VAL A 156 -14.34 14.56 3.36
C VAL A 156 -15.63 14.39 4.17
N SER A 157 -16.59 15.29 4.02
CA SER A 157 -17.89 15.23 4.72
C SER A 157 -18.72 14.04 4.26
N ALA A 158 -18.81 13.79 2.95
CA ALA A 158 -19.48 12.61 2.41
C ALA A 158 -18.83 11.32 2.94
N ASN A 159 -17.49 11.20 2.84
CA ASN A 159 -16.75 10.05 3.38
C ASN A 159 -17.01 9.82 4.88
N LYS A 160 -17.17 10.90 5.65
CA LYS A 160 -17.55 10.82 7.07
C LYS A 160 -18.97 10.26 7.24
N ILE A 161 -19.95 10.74 6.49
CA ILE A 161 -21.33 10.22 6.53
C ILE A 161 -21.36 8.73 6.17
N PHE A 162 -20.65 8.33 5.12
CA PHE A 162 -20.48 6.91 4.78
C PHE A 162 -19.85 6.11 5.94
N SER A 163 -18.83 6.67 6.60
CA SER A 163 -18.21 6.01 7.75
C SER A 163 -19.16 5.88 8.93
N ASP A 164 -20.01 6.88 9.18
CA ASP A 164 -21.00 6.86 10.25
C ASP A 164 -22.02 5.73 10.01
N ARG A 165 -22.46 5.53 8.76
CA ARG A 165 -23.34 4.41 8.37
C ARG A 165 -22.71 3.03 8.55
N VAL A 166 -21.41 2.90 8.29
CA VAL A 166 -20.69 1.65 8.59
C VAL A 166 -20.63 1.42 10.10
N MET A 167 -20.40 2.46 10.89
CA MET A 167 -20.32 2.37 12.36
C MET A 167 -21.64 1.97 13.03
N GLU A 168 -22.79 2.21 12.39
CA GLU A 168 -24.12 1.83 12.89
C GLU A 168 -24.32 0.30 12.93
N VAL A 169 -23.66 -0.44 12.04
CA VAL A 169 -23.94 -1.88 11.82
C VAL A 169 -22.76 -2.82 12.10
N ILE A 170 -21.54 -2.27 12.18
CA ILE A 170 -20.32 -3.07 12.29
C ILE A 170 -20.13 -3.69 13.67
N ASN A 171 -19.71 -4.95 13.69
CA ASN A 171 -19.03 -5.60 14.80
C ASN A 171 -17.51 -5.55 14.54
N PRO A 172 -16.75 -4.66 15.22
CA PRO A 172 -15.36 -4.37 14.89
C PRO A 172 -14.38 -5.53 15.15
N GLU A 173 -14.76 -6.52 15.97
CA GLU A 173 -13.89 -7.66 16.30
C GLU A 173 -13.95 -8.75 15.21
N ASP A 174 -15.11 -8.93 14.59
CA ASP A 174 -15.39 -10.05 13.69
C ASP A 174 -15.47 -9.63 12.22
N ASP A 175 -16.10 -8.49 11.93
CA ASP A 175 -16.45 -8.10 10.57
C ASP A 175 -15.24 -7.64 9.74
N TYR A 176 -15.33 -7.88 8.44
CA TYR A 176 -14.41 -7.34 7.43
C TYR A 176 -15.09 -6.21 6.67
N VAL A 177 -14.47 -5.03 6.62
CA VAL A 177 -14.96 -3.93 5.79
C VAL A 177 -14.13 -3.85 4.52
N TRP A 178 -14.80 -3.91 3.38
CA TRP A 178 -14.18 -3.81 2.07
C TRP A 178 -14.70 -2.59 1.31
N ILE A 179 -13.86 -1.56 1.26
CA ILE A 179 -14.14 -0.25 0.67
C ILE A 179 -13.77 -0.26 -0.81
N GLN A 180 -14.64 0.30 -1.65
CA GLN A 180 -14.52 0.27 -3.10
C GLN A 180 -14.31 1.66 -3.69
N ASP A 181 -13.23 1.78 -4.46
CA ASP A 181 -12.95 2.84 -5.43
C ASP A 181 -12.62 4.24 -4.89
N TYR A 182 -12.21 5.13 -5.81
CA TYR A 182 -11.70 6.47 -5.52
C TYR A 182 -12.68 7.43 -4.83
N HIS A 183 -13.96 7.09 -4.73
CA HIS A 183 -14.96 7.92 -4.05
C HIS A 183 -14.75 7.92 -2.52
N LEU A 184 -14.13 6.88 -1.98
CA LEU A 184 -14.11 6.60 -0.54
C LEU A 184 -12.69 6.46 0.04
N MET A 185 -11.68 7.12 -0.55
CA MET A 185 -10.27 6.91 -0.19
C MET A 185 -9.88 7.40 1.22
N VAL A 186 -10.65 8.31 1.82
CA VAL A 186 -10.37 8.83 3.18
C VAL A 186 -11.24 8.19 4.26
N LEU A 187 -12.28 7.44 3.86
CA LEU A 187 -13.14 6.65 4.73
C LEU A 187 -12.38 5.75 5.71
N PRO A 188 -11.29 5.04 5.33
CA PRO A 188 -10.56 4.17 6.24
C PRO A 188 -10.08 4.90 7.50
N THR A 189 -9.73 6.19 7.39
CA THR A 189 -9.23 6.99 8.53
C THR A 189 -10.31 7.19 9.59
N PHE A 190 -11.55 7.46 9.18
CA PHE A 190 -12.65 7.66 10.13
C PHE A 190 -12.97 6.37 10.89
N LEU A 191 -12.99 5.23 10.19
CA LEU A 191 -13.21 3.94 10.82
C LEU A 191 -12.09 3.57 11.79
N ARG A 192 -10.84 3.72 11.38
CA ARG A 192 -9.66 3.45 12.21
C ARG A 192 -9.58 4.34 13.44
N LYS A 193 -10.01 5.59 13.33
CA LYS A 193 -10.06 6.52 14.46
C LYS A 193 -11.03 6.06 15.55
N ARG A 194 -12.12 5.40 15.17
CA ARG A 194 -13.09 4.84 16.12
C ARG A 194 -12.66 3.47 16.63
N PHE A 195 -12.13 2.63 15.74
CA PHE A 195 -11.78 1.24 15.99
C PHE A 195 -10.36 0.96 15.47
N ASN A 196 -9.35 1.04 16.36
CA ASN A 196 -7.93 0.90 15.95
C ASN A 196 -7.58 -0.47 15.33
N ARG A 197 -8.41 -1.50 15.59
CA ARG A 197 -8.22 -2.90 15.16
C ARG A 197 -9.24 -3.36 14.12
N ILE A 198 -10.01 -2.44 13.54
CA ILE A 198 -10.94 -2.79 12.47
C ILE A 198 -10.20 -3.34 11.25
N LYS A 199 -10.75 -4.41 10.67
CA LYS A 199 -10.21 -5.14 9.51
C LYS A 199 -10.62 -4.43 8.22
N LEU A 200 -9.68 -3.76 7.56
CA LEU A 200 -9.96 -2.87 6.42
C LEU A 200 -9.27 -3.31 5.14
N GLY A 201 -10.07 -3.62 4.12
CA GLY A 201 -9.63 -3.74 2.73
C GLY A 201 -10.07 -2.55 1.90
N PHE A 202 -9.23 -2.09 0.98
CA PHE A 202 -9.58 -1.12 -0.05
C PHE A 202 -9.22 -1.65 -1.43
N PHE A 203 -10.06 -1.43 -2.44
CA PHE A 203 -9.72 -1.77 -3.83
C PHE A 203 -9.99 -0.58 -4.76
N LEU A 204 -8.97 -0.17 -5.53
CA LEU A 204 -9.11 0.90 -6.53
C LEU A 204 -9.44 0.32 -7.91
N HIS A 205 -10.59 0.71 -8.48
CA HIS A 205 -11.01 0.25 -9.81
C HIS A 205 -10.54 1.17 -10.94
N SER A 206 -10.26 2.43 -10.62
CA SER A 206 -9.60 3.40 -11.50
C SER A 206 -8.09 3.10 -11.64
N PRO A 207 -7.40 3.62 -12.68
CA PRO A 207 -5.94 3.71 -12.66
C PRO A 207 -5.45 4.52 -11.46
N PHE A 208 -4.20 4.29 -11.05
CA PHE A 208 -3.48 5.16 -10.12
C PHE A 208 -2.34 5.89 -10.86
N PRO A 209 -2.25 7.23 -10.76
CA PRO A 209 -1.31 8.00 -11.58
C PRO A 209 0.12 7.96 -11.04
N SER A 210 1.08 8.23 -11.93
CA SER A 210 2.49 8.38 -11.56
C SER A 210 2.67 9.50 -10.54
N SER A 211 3.76 9.45 -9.77
CA SER A 211 4.05 10.43 -8.73
C SER A 211 4.16 11.87 -9.24
N GLU A 212 4.57 12.07 -10.50
CA GLU A 212 4.64 13.40 -11.14
C GLU A 212 3.26 14.02 -11.40
N ILE A 213 2.28 13.19 -11.76
CA ILE A 213 0.90 13.64 -11.95
C ILE A 213 0.21 13.73 -10.58
N TYR A 214 0.35 12.71 -9.74
CA TYR A 214 -0.28 12.65 -8.42
C TYR A 214 0.12 13.84 -7.53
N ARG A 215 1.39 14.28 -7.59
CA ARG A 215 1.86 15.43 -6.77
C ARG A 215 1.19 16.75 -7.10
N THR A 216 0.54 16.87 -8.26
CA THR A 216 -0.23 18.08 -8.62
C THR A 216 -1.49 18.24 -7.76
N LEU A 217 -1.98 17.16 -7.13
CA LEU A 217 -3.13 17.19 -6.23
C LEU A 217 -2.75 17.85 -4.89
N PRO A 218 -3.41 18.96 -4.49
CA PRO A 218 -3.06 19.64 -3.24
C PRO A 218 -3.30 18.84 -1.96
N VAL A 219 -4.20 17.86 -1.99
CA VAL A 219 -4.59 17.00 -0.84
C VAL A 219 -4.03 15.57 -0.95
N ARG A 220 -2.92 15.43 -1.66
CA ARG A 220 -2.22 14.16 -1.93
C ARG A 220 -1.84 13.41 -0.66
N ASP A 221 -1.32 14.11 0.36
CA ASP A 221 -0.84 13.47 1.58
C ASP A 221 -1.99 12.92 2.41
N GLU A 222 -3.10 13.65 2.50
CA GLU A 222 -4.29 13.22 3.22
C GLU A 222 -4.93 11.98 2.57
N ILE A 223 -4.93 11.89 1.24
CA ILE A 223 -5.47 10.72 0.53
C ILE A 223 -4.54 9.51 0.72
N LEU A 224 -3.22 9.66 0.57
CA LEU A 224 -2.29 8.55 0.80
C LEU A 224 -2.37 8.04 2.24
N ARG A 225 -2.35 8.94 3.23
CA ARG A 225 -2.53 8.58 4.65
C ARG A 225 -3.90 7.97 4.92
N GLY A 226 -4.91 8.43 4.18
CA GLY A 226 -6.24 7.84 4.12
C GLY A 226 -6.20 6.34 3.80
N LEU A 227 -5.54 6.01 2.70
CA LEU A 227 -5.39 4.63 2.23
C LEU A 227 -4.47 3.78 3.12
N LEU A 228 -3.41 4.36 3.69
CA LEU A 228 -2.49 3.67 4.61
C LEU A 228 -3.13 3.29 5.96
N ASN A 229 -4.35 3.76 6.23
CA ASN A 229 -5.16 3.25 7.33
C ASN A 229 -5.82 1.88 7.00
N CYS A 230 -5.70 1.36 5.79
CA CYS A 230 -6.13 0.00 5.46
C CYS A 230 -5.12 -1.07 5.91
N ASP A 231 -5.54 -2.33 5.92
CA ASP A 231 -4.68 -3.51 6.10
C ASP A 231 -4.26 -4.10 4.75
N LEU A 232 -5.16 -4.06 3.76
CA LEU A 232 -4.90 -4.49 2.38
C LEU A 232 -5.41 -3.43 1.38
N ILE A 233 -4.56 -3.07 0.41
CA ILE A 233 -4.90 -2.16 -0.70
C ILE A 233 -4.74 -2.92 -2.03
N GLY A 234 -5.80 -2.95 -2.82
CA GLY A 234 -5.86 -3.66 -4.10
C GLY A 234 -5.82 -2.74 -5.31
N PHE A 235 -5.10 -3.18 -6.35
CA PHE A 235 -5.04 -2.55 -7.67
C PHE A 235 -5.20 -3.59 -8.78
N HIS A 236 -5.66 -3.17 -9.96
CA HIS A 236 -5.81 -4.07 -11.10
C HIS A 236 -4.48 -4.54 -11.72
N THR A 237 -3.50 -3.64 -11.83
CA THR A 237 -2.24 -3.92 -12.52
C THR A 237 -1.04 -3.59 -11.64
N PHE A 238 0.11 -4.18 -11.98
CA PHE A 238 1.36 -3.89 -11.29
C PHE A 238 1.77 -2.42 -11.46
N ASP A 239 1.50 -1.79 -12.60
CA ASP A 239 1.82 -0.38 -12.82
C ASP A 239 1.10 0.56 -11.85
N TYR A 240 -0.20 0.33 -11.61
CA TYR A 240 -0.97 1.16 -10.68
C TYR A 240 -0.45 0.99 -9.24
N ALA A 241 -0.17 -0.25 -8.83
CA ALA A 241 0.44 -0.53 -7.52
C ALA A 241 1.83 0.11 -7.39
N ARG A 242 2.68 -0.02 -8.41
CA ARG A 242 4.02 0.59 -8.45
C ARG A 242 3.96 2.10 -8.35
N HIS A 243 3.00 2.74 -9.02
CA HIS A 243 2.80 4.18 -8.92
C HIS A 243 2.35 4.60 -7.52
N PHE A 244 1.44 3.85 -6.88
CA PHE A 244 1.06 4.09 -5.49
C PHE A 244 2.26 3.97 -4.53
N LEU A 245 3.05 2.91 -4.66
CA LEU A 245 4.28 2.70 -3.88
C LEU A 245 5.30 3.83 -4.09
N SER A 246 5.48 4.27 -5.34
CA SER A 246 6.34 5.41 -5.67
C SER A 246 5.85 6.70 -5.01
N CYS A 247 4.54 6.94 -4.96
CA CYS A 247 3.97 8.09 -4.26
C CYS A 247 4.20 8.00 -2.75
N CYS A 248 3.99 6.83 -2.13
CA CYS A 248 4.28 6.62 -0.71
C CYS A 248 5.77 6.86 -0.39
N SER A 249 6.68 6.37 -1.22
CA SER A 249 8.11 6.56 -1.04
C SER A 249 8.54 8.01 -1.22
N ARG A 250 8.08 8.69 -2.28
CA ARG A 250 8.49 10.08 -2.59
C ARG A 250 7.85 11.11 -1.67
N MET A 251 6.58 10.94 -1.29
CA MET A 251 5.84 11.94 -0.51
C MET A 251 5.88 11.69 0.99
N LEU A 252 5.96 10.42 1.41
CA LEU A 252 5.90 10.04 2.82
C LEU A 252 7.19 9.39 3.33
N GLY A 253 8.20 9.22 2.48
CA GLY A 253 9.48 8.60 2.85
C GLY A 253 9.35 7.12 3.22
N LEU A 254 8.29 6.44 2.77
CA LEU A 254 8.02 5.05 3.13
C LEU A 254 8.71 4.08 2.16
N ASP A 255 9.46 3.14 2.72
CA ASP A 255 10.00 2.01 1.97
C ASP A 255 9.00 0.85 1.92
N TYR A 256 9.07 0.08 0.84
CA TYR A 256 8.28 -1.13 0.66
C TYR A 256 9.19 -2.32 0.44
N GLU A 257 8.78 -3.46 0.97
CA GLU A 257 9.53 -4.70 0.85
C GLU A 257 8.66 -5.78 0.19
N SER A 258 9.30 -6.61 -0.63
CA SER A 258 8.69 -7.83 -1.15
C SER A 258 9.10 -9.00 -0.27
N LYS A 259 8.21 -9.46 0.61
CA LYS A 259 8.45 -10.60 1.50
C LYS A 259 7.57 -11.78 1.11
N ARG A 260 8.20 -12.90 0.74
CA ARG A 260 7.51 -14.17 0.39
C ARG A 260 6.43 -14.00 -0.69
N GLY A 261 6.69 -13.17 -1.71
CA GLY A 261 5.76 -12.93 -2.83
C GLY A 261 4.66 -11.90 -2.55
N HIS A 262 4.64 -11.26 -1.37
CA HIS A 262 3.73 -10.16 -1.06
C HIS A 262 4.49 -8.85 -0.92
N ILE A 263 3.89 -7.77 -1.41
CA ILE A 263 4.42 -6.42 -1.25
C ILE A 263 3.79 -5.79 0.00
N GLY A 264 4.60 -5.26 0.89
CA GLY A 264 4.14 -4.60 2.11
C GLY A 264 4.90 -3.31 2.39
N LEU A 265 4.18 -2.31 2.91
CA LEU A 265 4.73 -1.07 3.46
C LEU A 265 4.75 -1.17 5.00
N ASP A 266 5.88 -0.87 5.64
CA ASP A 266 5.85 -0.63 7.09
C ASP A 266 5.30 0.77 7.37
N TYR A 267 4.22 0.84 8.12
CA TYR A 267 3.56 2.08 8.50
C TYR A 267 3.28 2.07 10.00
N PHE A 268 4.19 2.68 10.76
CA PHE A 268 4.11 2.78 12.22
C PHE A 268 3.98 1.40 12.92
N GLY A 269 4.80 0.42 12.50
CA GLY A 269 4.83 -0.93 13.08
C GLY A 269 3.71 -1.86 12.60
N ARG A 270 2.88 -1.37 11.67
CA ARG A 270 1.92 -2.17 10.91
C ARG A 270 2.43 -2.41 9.52
N THR A 271 2.17 -3.60 8.99
CA THR A 271 2.38 -3.85 7.57
C THR A 271 1.08 -3.58 6.81
N VAL A 272 1.12 -2.63 5.87
CA VAL A 272 0.03 -2.41 4.91
C VAL A 272 0.36 -3.19 3.65
N TYR A 273 -0.45 -4.20 3.35
CA TYR A 273 -0.20 -5.09 2.21
C TYR A 273 -0.77 -4.52 0.92
N ILE A 274 -0.08 -4.76 -0.20
CA ILE A 274 -0.52 -4.39 -1.54
C ILE A 274 -0.84 -5.65 -2.34
N LYS A 275 -2.06 -5.72 -2.87
CA LYS A 275 -2.53 -6.77 -3.76
C LYS A 275 -2.67 -6.25 -5.17
N ILE A 276 -2.14 -7.01 -6.12
CA ILE A 276 -2.37 -6.78 -7.55
C ILE A 276 -3.25 -7.92 -8.04
N LEU A 277 -4.46 -7.58 -8.48
CA LEU A 277 -5.42 -8.57 -8.95
C LEU A 277 -6.43 -7.95 -9.92
N PRO A 278 -6.38 -8.28 -11.22
CA PRO A 278 -7.37 -7.80 -12.17
C PRO A 278 -8.75 -8.40 -11.84
N VAL A 279 -9.80 -7.58 -11.91
CA VAL A 279 -11.17 -8.07 -11.71
C VAL A 279 -11.69 -8.77 -12.96
N GLY A 280 -12.36 -9.91 -12.77
CA GLY A 280 -12.97 -10.70 -13.83
C GLY A 280 -14.42 -10.34 -14.14
N VAL A 281 -15.05 -11.16 -14.97
CA VAL A 281 -16.51 -11.11 -15.25
C VAL A 281 -17.21 -12.29 -14.60
N HIS A 282 -18.52 -12.19 -14.36
CA HIS A 282 -19.31 -13.34 -13.91
C HIS A 282 -19.71 -14.24 -15.09
N MET A 283 -19.10 -15.43 -15.19
CA MET A 283 -19.35 -16.39 -16.27
C MET A 283 -20.81 -16.83 -16.35
N GLY A 284 -21.37 -17.37 -15.26
CA GLY A 284 -22.74 -17.91 -15.25
C GLY A 284 -23.83 -16.91 -15.64
N ARG A 285 -23.72 -15.64 -15.19
CA ARG A 285 -24.66 -14.57 -15.56
C ARG A 285 -24.59 -14.23 -17.04
N LEU A 286 -23.38 -14.08 -17.60
CA LEU A 286 -23.21 -13.81 -19.03
C LEU A 286 -23.79 -14.94 -19.89
N GLU A 287 -23.54 -16.20 -19.49
CA GLU A 287 -24.11 -17.36 -20.16
C GLU A 287 -25.64 -17.41 -20.05
N SER A 288 -26.20 -17.05 -18.89
CA SER A 288 -27.65 -17.02 -18.71
C SER A 288 -28.32 -16.00 -19.63
N VAL A 289 -27.74 -14.81 -19.79
CA VAL A 289 -28.24 -13.75 -20.68
C VAL A 289 -28.10 -14.18 -22.15
N LEU A 290 -26.99 -14.84 -22.50
CA LEU A 290 -26.77 -15.34 -23.85
C LEU A 290 -27.82 -16.38 -24.29
N ASN A 291 -28.31 -17.18 -23.34
CA ASN A 291 -29.31 -18.23 -23.58
C ASN A 291 -30.77 -17.71 -23.56
N LEU A 292 -31.02 -16.43 -23.27
CA LEU A 292 -32.38 -15.88 -23.29
C LEU A 292 -32.95 -15.93 -24.72
N PRO A 293 -34.24 -16.30 -24.90
CA PRO A 293 -34.88 -16.31 -26.22
C PRO A 293 -34.76 -14.97 -26.95
N ALA A 294 -34.96 -13.86 -26.22
CA ALA A 294 -34.79 -12.50 -26.75
C ALA A 294 -33.36 -12.22 -27.26
N THR A 295 -32.33 -12.74 -26.58
CA THR A 295 -30.93 -12.60 -27.03
C THR A 295 -30.69 -13.39 -28.31
N VAL A 296 -31.19 -14.63 -28.37
CA VAL A 296 -31.04 -15.51 -29.54
C VAL A 296 -31.75 -14.93 -30.76
N GLU A 297 -32.99 -14.46 -30.60
CA GLU A 297 -33.75 -13.79 -31.66
C GLU A 297 -33.04 -12.53 -32.13
N LYS A 298 -32.62 -11.66 -31.20
CA LYS A 298 -31.88 -10.44 -31.54
C LYS A 298 -30.56 -10.72 -32.25
N THR A 299 -29.86 -11.79 -31.87
CA THR A 299 -28.60 -12.19 -32.53
C THR A 299 -28.86 -12.58 -33.99
N LYS A 300 -29.94 -13.32 -34.27
CA LYS A 300 -30.35 -13.69 -35.63
C LYS A 300 -30.74 -12.46 -36.45
N GLU A 301 -31.48 -11.52 -35.86
CA GLU A 301 -31.81 -10.25 -36.51
C GLU A 301 -30.55 -9.49 -36.95
N ILE A 302 -29.57 -9.34 -36.04
CA ILE A 302 -28.31 -8.65 -36.32
C ILE A 302 -27.53 -9.39 -37.41
N GLN A 303 -27.50 -10.72 -37.38
CA GLN A 303 -26.83 -11.53 -38.41
C GLN A 303 -27.46 -11.37 -39.80
N GLU A 304 -28.79 -11.25 -39.89
CA GLU A 304 -29.47 -11.01 -41.16
C GLU A 304 -29.31 -9.54 -41.62
N GLU A 305 -29.38 -8.57 -40.70
CA GLU A 305 -29.17 -7.14 -40.98
C GLU A 305 -27.77 -6.87 -41.59
N PHE A 306 -26.73 -7.51 -41.04
CA PHE A 306 -25.35 -7.35 -41.48
C PHE A 306 -24.83 -8.50 -42.35
N LYS A 307 -25.73 -9.26 -42.97
CA LYS A 307 -25.36 -10.40 -43.82
C LYS A 307 -24.40 -10.00 -44.94
N GLY A 308 -23.34 -10.80 -45.10
CA GLY A 308 -22.28 -10.54 -46.09
C GLY A 308 -21.33 -9.41 -45.72
N LYS A 309 -21.49 -8.77 -44.55
CA LYS A 309 -20.61 -7.73 -44.02
C LYS A 309 -19.86 -8.25 -42.79
N LYS A 310 -18.72 -7.66 -42.49
CA LYS A 310 -17.90 -7.90 -41.31
C LYS A 310 -18.23 -6.87 -40.24
N LEU A 311 -18.62 -7.34 -39.07
CA LEU A 311 -19.11 -6.51 -37.98
C LEU A 311 -18.00 -6.26 -36.94
N ILE A 312 -17.65 -4.99 -36.76
CA ILE A 312 -16.78 -4.52 -35.69
C ILE A 312 -17.65 -3.91 -34.60
N LEU A 313 -17.37 -4.24 -33.34
CA LEU A 313 -18.13 -3.76 -32.19
C LEU A 313 -17.27 -2.89 -31.28
N GLY A 314 -17.77 -1.69 -30.99
CA GLY A 314 -17.32 -0.85 -29.89
C GLY A 314 -18.46 -0.66 -28.87
N ILE A 315 -18.15 -0.81 -27.58
CA ILE A 315 -19.08 -0.50 -26.49
C ILE A 315 -18.32 0.34 -25.49
N ASP A 316 -18.69 1.60 -25.35
CA ASP A 316 -17.96 2.54 -24.51
C ASP A 316 -18.92 3.51 -23.83
N ASP A 317 -18.54 3.99 -22.66
CA ASP A 317 -19.23 5.11 -22.04
C ASP A 317 -18.86 6.40 -22.77
N MET A 318 -19.80 7.35 -22.82
CA MET A 318 -19.50 8.66 -23.37
C MET A 318 -18.57 9.44 -22.43
N ASP A 319 -17.27 9.31 -22.70
CA ASP A 319 -16.16 9.88 -21.93
C ASP A 319 -14.93 10.01 -22.85
N ILE A 320 -14.23 11.14 -22.73
CA ILE A 320 -13.00 11.46 -23.48
C ILE A 320 -11.93 10.36 -23.40
N PHE A 321 -11.80 9.69 -22.24
CA PHE A 321 -10.77 8.68 -22.03
C PHE A 321 -11.09 7.36 -22.73
N LYS A 322 -12.30 7.18 -23.27
CA LYS A 322 -12.67 5.99 -24.05
C LYS A 322 -12.19 6.03 -25.50
N GLY A 323 -11.69 7.17 -25.99
CA GLY A 323 -11.06 7.27 -27.31
C GLY A 323 -12.01 6.88 -28.45
N ILE A 324 -13.30 7.20 -28.33
CA ILE A 324 -14.31 6.90 -29.37
C ILE A 324 -13.98 7.66 -30.65
N SER A 325 -13.56 8.92 -30.56
CA SER A 325 -13.16 9.72 -31.73
C SER A 325 -11.98 9.11 -32.48
N LEU A 326 -10.90 8.74 -31.76
CA LEU A 326 -9.75 8.06 -32.37
C LEU A 326 -10.15 6.73 -33.04
N LYS A 327 -11.12 6.00 -32.46
CA LYS A 327 -11.68 4.80 -33.08
C LYS A 327 -12.33 5.10 -34.43
N LEU A 328 -13.12 6.17 -34.51
CA LEU A 328 -13.79 6.59 -35.74
C LEU A 328 -12.78 7.08 -36.78
N LEU A 329 -11.76 7.84 -36.38
CA LEU A 329 -10.68 8.26 -37.26
C LEU A 329 -9.91 7.04 -37.83
N ALA A 330 -9.68 6.00 -37.01
CA ALA A 330 -9.04 4.78 -37.48
C ALA A 330 -9.91 4.03 -38.50
N MET A 331 -11.23 4.04 -38.32
CA MET A 331 -12.15 3.50 -39.32
C MET A 331 -12.15 4.32 -40.62
N GLU A 332 -12.09 5.65 -40.54
CA GLU A 332 -11.97 6.50 -41.72
C GLU A 332 -10.70 6.18 -42.50
N ASN A 333 -9.55 6.14 -41.81
CA ASN A 333 -8.27 5.80 -42.40
C ASN A 333 -8.22 4.36 -42.96
N LEU A 334 -8.87 3.40 -42.29
CA LEU A 334 -9.05 2.04 -42.79
C LEU A 334 -9.74 2.06 -44.16
N PHE A 335 -10.81 2.85 -44.32
CA PHE A 335 -11.53 2.95 -45.58
C PHE A 335 -10.77 3.74 -46.65
N GLU A 336 -9.96 4.73 -46.27
CA GLU A 336 -9.06 5.43 -47.20
C GLU A 336 -8.00 4.49 -47.76
N THR A 337 -7.28 3.81 -46.88
CA THR A 337 -6.15 2.94 -47.22
C THR A 337 -6.59 1.63 -47.90
N TYR A 338 -7.63 0.97 -47.39
CA TYR A 338 -8.10 -0.33 -47.88
C TYR A 338 -9.47 -0.21 -48.56
N TRP A 339 -9.47 0.36 -49.76
CA TRP A 339 -10.68 0.60 -50.55
C TRP A 339 -11.54 -0.66 -50.78
N ASN A 340 -10.93 -1.85 -50.76
CA ASN A 340 -11.59 -3.14 -50.94
C ASN A 340 -12.50 -3.56 -49.76
N LEU A 341 -12.39 -2.89 -48.61
CA LEU A 341 -13.21 -3.09 -47.41
C LEU A 341 -14.48 -2.23 -47.40
N ARG A 342 -14.56 -1.20 -48.26
CA ARG A 342 -15.76 -0.37 -48.40
C ARG A 342 -16.94 -1.23 -48.87
N GLY A 343 -18.12 -1.03 -48.26
CA GLY A 343 -19.32 -1.84 -48.50
C GLY A 343 -19.32 -3.20 -47.79
N LYS A 344 -18.20 -3.61 -47.18
CA LYS A 344 -18.03 -4.94 -46.56
C LYS A 344 -17.79 -4.91 -45.06
N VAL A 345 -17.41 -3.77 -44.47
CA VAL A 345 -17.08 -3.67 -43.04
C VAL A 345 -17.97 -2.62 -42.40
N VAL A 346 -18.56 -2.92 -41.24
CA VAL A 346 -19.39 -2.00 -40.46
C VAL A 346 -18.87 -1.91 -39.04
N LEU A 347 -18.71 -0.70 -38.52
CA LEU A 347 -18.53 -0.47 -37.09
C LEU A 347 -19.89 -0.16 -36.46
N VAL A 348 -20.33 -1.01 -35.52
CA VAL A 348 -21.41 -0.68 -34.58
C VAL A 348 -20.76 -0.14 -33.31
N GLN A 349 -21.00 1.13 -33.01
CA GLN A 349 -20.54 1.78 -31.78
C GLN A 349 -21.74 2.02 -30.87
N ILE A 350 -21.82 1.26 -29.78
CA ILE A 350 -22.78 1.47 -28.69
C ILE A 350 -22.17 2.46 -27.72
N VAL A 351 -22.89 3.55 -27.46
CA VAL A 351 -22.50 4.61 -26.54
C VAL A 351 -23.38 4.53 -25.31
N ASN A 352 -22.79 4.21 -24.15
CA ASN A 352 -23.51 4.31 -22.88
C ASN A 352 -23.57 5.77 -22.42
N PRO A 353 -24.60 6.16 -21.63
CA PRO A 353 -24.71 7.51 -21.10
C PRO A 353 -23.45 7.95 -20.36
N ALA A 354 -23.13 9.25 -20.47
CA ALA A 354 -22.01 9.84 -19.75
C ALA A 354 -22.24 9.74 -18.23
N ARG A 355 -21.17 9.46 -17.48
CA ARG A 355 -21.20 9.36 -16.01
C ARG A 355 -21.06 10.72 -15.31
N SER A 356 -20.82 11.77 -16.07
CA SER A 356 -20.72 13.15 -15.61
C SER A 356 -21.12 14.11 -16.74
N SER A 357 -21.30 15.38 -16.39
CA SER A 357 -21.50 16.48 -17.32
C SER A 357 -20.30 17.42 -17.29
N GLY A 358 -20.02 18.09 -18.40
CA GLY A 358 -18.91 19.05 -18.50
C GLY A 358 -18.50 19.26 -19.95
N LYS A 359 -17.68 20.30 -20.18
CA LYS A 359 -17.19 20.67 -21.51
C LYS A 359 -16.48 19.50 -22.20
N ASP A 360 -15.67 18.73 -21.46
CA ASP A 360 -14.93 17.59 -22.02
C ASP A 360 -15.88 16.51 -22.58
N VAL A 361 -16.98 16.22 -21.87
CA VAL A 361 -17.99 15.25 -22.32
C VAL A 361 -18.77 15.78 -23.52
N GLU A 362 -19.11 17.07 -23.53
CA GLU A 362 -19.78 17.72 -24.65
C GLU A 362 -18.91 17.73 -25.90
N GLU A 363 -17.61 17.98 -25.74
CA GLU A 363 -16.63 17.94 -26.82
C GLU A 363 -16.44 16.51 -27.37
N ALA A 364 -16.29 15.51 -26.49
CA ALA A 364 -16.24 14.10 -26.90
C ALA A 364 -17.48 13.67 -27.68
N LYS A 365 -18.67 14.11 -27.22
CA LYS A 365 -19.93 13.90 -27.95
C LYS A 365 -19.84 14.54 -29.33
N ARG A 366 -19.59 15.84 -29.39
CA ARG A 366 -19.54 16.64 -30.61
C ARG A 366 -18.61 16.02 -31.65
N GLU A 367 -17.36 15.75 -31.26
CA GLU A 367 -16.35 15.13 -32.12
C GLU A 367 -16.81 13.75 -32.63
N THR A 368 -17.41 12.93 -31.76
CA THR A 368 -17.93 11.60 -32.11
C THR A 368 -19.05 11.68 -33.16
N TYR A 369 -20.08 12.52 -32.96
CA TYR A 369 -21.19 12.61 -33.92
C TYR A 369 -20.75 13.23 -35.24
N GLU A 370 -19.95 14.30 -35.21
CA GLU A 370 -19.45 14.96 -36.41
C GLU A 370 -18.59 14.01 -37.26
N THR A 371 -17.66 13.29 -36.63
CA THR A 371 -16.80 12.33 -37.32
C THR A 371 -17.61 11.16 -37.88
N ALA A 372 -18.54 10.59 -37.10
CA ALA A 372 -19.40 9.51 -37.58
C ALA A 372 -20.29 9.96 -38.75
N LYS A 373 -20.81 11.19 -38.70
CA LYS A 373 -21.59 11.79 -39.78
C LYS A 373 -20.74 11.96 -41.04
N ARG A 374 -19.55 12.56 -40.91
CA ARG A 374 -18.61 12.77 -42.03
C ARG A 374 -18.27 11.46 -42.74
N ILE A 375 -17.93 10.41 -41.98
CA ILE A 375 -17.59 9.09 -42.55
C ILE A 375 -18.79 8.50 -43.30
N ASN A 376 -19.98 8.56 -42.70
CA ASN A 376 -21.19 8.05 -43.34
C ASN A 376 -21.54 8.84 -44.61
N GLU A 377 -21.44 10.17 -44.61
CA GLU A 377 -21.67 10.99 -45.82
C GLU A 377 -20.72 10.64 -46.97
N ARG A 378 -19.48 10.26 -46.65
CA ARG A 378 -18.45 9.95 -47.65
C ARG A 378 -18.51 8.53 -48.20
N TYR A 379 -18.85 7.54 -47.38
CA TYR A 379 -18.75 6.12 -47.76
C TYR A 379 -20.06 5.33 -47.71
N ALA A 380 -21.17 5.90 -47.22
CA ALA A 380 -22.45 5.20 -47.23
C ALA A 380 -23.05 5.10 -48.64
N THR A 381 -23.84 4.05 -48.84
CA THR A 381 -24.75 3.88 -49.98
C THR A 381 -26.14 3.53 -49.45
N PRO A 382 -27.21 3.51 -50.26
CA PRO A 382 -28.57 3.24 -49.76
C PRO A 382 -28.71 1.98 -48.89
N ASP A 383 -27.96 0.91 -49.21
CA ASP A 383 -28.00 -0.38 -48.51
C ASP A 383 -26.79 -0.63 -47.58
N TYR A 384 -25.94 0.38 -47.36
CA TYR A 384 -24.71 0.26 -46.57
C TYR A 384 -24.38 1.52 -45.80
N LYS A 385 -24.28 1.37 -44.47
CA LYS A 385 -23.81 2.41 -43.57
C LYS A 385 -22.53 1.92 -42.87
N PRO A 386 -21.36 2.57 -43.09
CA PRO A 386 -20.10 2.12 -42.51
C PRO A 386 -20.05 2.27 -40.98
N ILE A 387 -20.68 3.31 -40.42
CA ILE A 387 -20.68 3.58 -38.98
C ILE A 387 -22.12 3.62 -38.46
N VAL A 388 -22.49 2.67 -37.61
CA VAL A 388 -23.78 2.61 -36.92
C VAL A 388 -23.58 3.03 -35.47
N LEU A 389 -23.96 4.26 -35.16
CA LEU A 389 -23.90 4.81 -33.80
C LEU A 389 -25.23 4.53 -33.08
N ILE A 390 -25.17 3.80 -31.96
CA ILE A 390 -26.33 3.52 -31.10
C ILE A 390 -26.15 4.32 -29.81
N ASP A 391 -26.80 5.47 -29.76
CA ASP A 391 -26.82 6.38 -28.61
C ASP A 391 -28.20 6.33 -27.93
N ARG A 392 -28.45 5.24 -27.21
CA ARG A 392 -29.62 5.06 -26.36
C ARG A 392 -29.28 4.07 -25.25
N LEU A 393 -30.14 3.97 -24.25
CA LEU A 393 -30.02 2.90 -23.27
C LEU A 393 -30.25 1.55 -23.98
N VAL A 394 -29.18 0.77 -24.14
CA VAL A 394 -29.23 -0.56 -24.75
C VAL A 394 -29.34 -1.62 -23.64
N PRO A 395 -30.41 -2.43 -23.64
CA PRO A 395 -30.56 -3.53 -22.68
C PRO A 395 -29.44 -4.57 -22.77
N ARG A 396 -29.28 -5.36 -21.69
CA ARG A 396 -28.24 -6.39 -21.57
C ARG A 396 -28.30 -7.41 -22.71
N PHE A 397 -29.49 -7.97 -22.95
CA PHE A 397 -29.70 -9.00 -23.98
C PHE A 397 -29.25 -8.50 -25.37
N GLU A 398 -29.50 -7.22 -25.67
CA GLU A 398 -29.13 -6.61 -26.95
C GLU A 398 -27.61 -6.38 -27.05
N LYS A 399 -26.94 -5.90 -25.99
CA LYS A 399 -25.46 -5.80 -25.95
C LYS A 399 -24.78 -7.16 -26.11
N THR A 400 -25.32 -8.19 -25.46
CA THR A 400 -24.88 -9.58 -25.57
C THR A 400 -25.08 -10.10 -26.99
N ALA A 401 -26.21 -9.80 -27.63
CA ALA A 401 -26.48 -10.19 -29.02
C ALA A 401 -25.49 -9.55 -30.01
N TYR A 402 -25.21 -8.24 -29.87
CA TYR A 402 -24.16 -7.59 -30.67
C TYR A 402 -22.78 -8.21 -30.44
N SER A 403 -22.45 -8.52 -29.19
CA SER A 403 -21.17 -9.16 -28.83
C SER A 403 -21.04 -10.56 -29.42
N ALA A 404 -22.13 -11.34 -29.44
CA ALA A 404 -22.17 -12.67 -30.04
C ALA A 404 -22.07 -12.59 -31.58
N ALA A 405 -22.68 -11.58 -32.21
CA ALA A 405 -22.69 -11.43 -33.66
C ALA A 405 -21.38 -10.84 -34.25
N ALA A 406 -20.62 -10.04 -33.48
CA ALA A 406 -19.47 -9.30 -33.99
C ALA A 406 -18.25 -10.18 -34.35
N ASP A 407 -17.65 -9.90 -35.51
CA ASP A 407 -16.41 -10.54 -35.99
C ASP A 407 -15.16 -10.06 -35.23
N CYS A 408 -15.17 -8.81 -34.75
CA CYS A 408 -14.07 -8.18 -34.05
C CYS A 408 -14.58 -7.19 -33.00
N CYS A 409 -13.98 -7.16 -31.81
CA CYS A 409 -14.21 -6.10 -30.82
C CYS A 409 -13.02 -5.14 -30.79
N LEU A 410 -13.33 -3.83 -30.86
CA LEU A 410 -12.37 -2.74 -30.95
C LEU A 410 -12.49 -1.82 -29.73
N VAL A 411 -11.45 -1.82 -28.90
CA VAL A 411 -11.37 -1.02 -27.67
C VAL A 411 -10.16 -0.10 -27.74
N THR A 412 -10.38 1.20 -27.85
CA THR A 412 -9.35 2.23 -28.10
C THR A 412 -9.24 3.23 -26.95
N ALA A 413 -9.63 2.83 -25.73
CA ALA A 413 -9.56 3.71 -24.58
C ALA A 413 -8.12 4.19 -24.32
N LEU A 414 -7.97 5.50 -24.10
CA LEU A 414 -6.70 6.18 -23.87
C LEU A 414 -6.12 5.84 -22.49
N ARG A 415 -7.02 5.61 -21.53
CA ARG A 415 -6.70 5.15 -20.19
C ARG A 415 -7.95 4.53 -19.57
N ASP A 416 -7.83 3.35 -19.01
CA ASP A 416 -8.96 2.70 -18.33
C ASP A 416 -8.46 1.73 -17.26
N GLY A 417 -9.07 1.76 -16.08
CA GLY A 417 -8.63 0.96 -14.94
C GLY A 417 -8.75 -0.54 -15.21
N MET A 418 -9.96 -1.03 -15.41
CA MET A 418 -10.21 -2.36 -15.98
C MET A 418 -11.36 -2.28 -16.98
N ASN A 419 -11.07 -2.60 -18.24
CA ASN A 419 -12.09 -2.67 -19.27
C ASN A 419 -12.61 -4.11 -19.41
N LEU A 420 -13.87 -4.32 -19.03
CA LEU A 420 -14.50 -5.65 -19.06
C LEU A 420 -15.21 -5.97 -20.38
N VAL A 421 -15.27 -5.03 -21.33
CA VAL A 421 -15.95 -5.26 -22.63
C VAL A 421 -15.29 -6.39 -23.42
N PRO A 422 -13.95 -6.46 -23.57
CA PRO A 422 -13.30 -7.60 -24.20
C PRO A 422 -13.64 -8.94 -23.54
N TYR A 423 -13.75 -8.96 -22.21
CA TYR A 423 -14.04 -10.20 -21.46
C TYR A 423 -15.47 -10.67 -21.77
N LYS A 424 -16.43 -9.75 -21.70
CA LYS A 424 -17.83 -10.02 -22.07
C LYS A 424 -17.94 -10.50 -23.51
N TYR A 425 -17.22 -9.87 -24.44
CA TYR A 425 -17.19 -10.28 -25.86
C TYR A 425 -16.68 -11.72 -26.03
N ILE A 426 -15.56 -12.07 -25.41
CA ILE A 426 -14.99 -13.42 -25.49
C ILE A 426 -15.98 -14.47 -24.96
N VAL A 427 -16.62 -14.21 -23.82
CA VAL A 427 -17.61 -15.13 -23.26
C VAL A 427 -18.82 -15.29 -24.19
N CYS A 428 -19.32 -14.19 -24.77
CA CYS A 428 -20.43 -14.24 -25.73
C CYS A 428 -20.09 -15.04 -27.01
N ARG A 429 -18.82 -15.03 -27.42
CA ARG A 429 -18.34 -15.73 -28.62
C ARG A 429 -18.12 -17.24 -28.42
N ASN A 430 -18.07 -17.72 -27.17
CA ASN A 430 -17.83 -19.14 -26.88
C ASN A 430 -19.03 -20.07 -27.18
N LYS A 431 -20.27 -19.54 -27.11
CA LYS A 431 -21.52 -20.30 -27.28
C LYS A 431 -22.35 -19.86 -28.49
N VAL A 432 -21.76 -19.21 -29.49
CA VAL A 432 -22.51 -18.86 -30.71
C VAL A 432 -22.97 -20.16 -31.36
N LEU A 433 -24.30 -20.32 -31.50
CA LEU A 433 -25.09 -21.38 -32.17
C LEU A 433 -24.27 -22.59 -32.66
N ASP A 434 -24.65 -23.81 -32.28
CA ASP A 434 -23.96 -25.12 -32.48
C ASP A 434 -23.26 -25.38 -33.84
N SER A 435 -23.51 -24.57 -34.87
CA SER A 435 -22.93 -24.61 -36.21
C SER A 435 -21.76 -23.65 -36.49
N THR A 436 -21.37 -22.75 -35.56
CA THR A 436 -20.27 -21.79 -35.80
C THR A 436 -18.98 -22.10 -35.01
N PRO A 437 -17.79 -21.95 -35.62
CA PRO A 437 -16.53 -22.15 -34.89
C PRO A 437 -16.34 -21.07 -33.82
N ARG A 438 -15.81 -21.50 -32.66
CA ARG A 438 -15.56 -20.62 -31.50
C ARG A 438 -14.38 -19.70 -31.77
N THR A 439 -14.68 -18.51 -32.28
CA THR A 439 -13.65 -17.53 -32.67
C THR A 439 -13.96 -16.16 -32.09
N SER A 440 -12.91 -15.47 -31.63
CA SER A 440 -12.99 -14.08 -31.18
C SER A 440 -11.76 -13.33 -31.67
N THR A 441 -11.98 -12.12 -32.18
CA THR A 441 -10.89 -11.24 -32.59
C THR A 441 -10.93 -9.95 -31.79
N LEU A 442 -9.79 -9.55 -31.25
CA LEU A 442 -9.67 -8.39 -30.38
C LEU A 442 -8.60 -7.43 -30.89
N VAL A 443 -8.95 -6.16 -31.02
CA VAL A 443 -8.01 -5.05 -31.14
C VAL A 443 -8.20 -4.17 -29.91
N VAL A 444 -7.17 -4.10 -29.07
CA VAL A 444 -7.26 -3.46 -27.75
C VAL A 444 -6.13 -2.46 -27.54
N SER A 445 -6.46 -1.33 -26.92
CA SER A 445 -5.48 -0.36 -26.47
C SER A 445 -4.49 -0.99 -25.48
N GLU A 446 -3.22 -0.60 -25.56
CA GLU A 446 -2.21 -0.97 -24.57
C GLU A 446 -2.41 -0.29 -23.22
N PHE A 447 -3.23 0.78 -23.15
CA PHE A 447 -3.43 1.62 -21.97
C PHE A 447 -4.62 1.20 -21.07
N ILE A 448 -5.19 0.02 -21.30
CA ILE A 448 -6.30 -0.53 -20.48
C ILE A 448 -5.82 -1.67 -19.59
N GLY A 449 -6.32 -1.75 -18.36
CA GLY A 449 -5.83 -2.76 -17.40
C GLY A 449 -6.06 -4.22 -17.77
N CYS A 450 -6.95 -4.52 -18.72
CA CYS A 450 -7.16 -5.89 -19.20
C CYS A 450 -6.16 -6.32 -20.30
N SER A 451 -5.40 -5.38 -20.88
CA SER A 451 -4.48 -5.64 -21.99
C SER A 451 -3.34 -6.61 -21.63
N PRO A 452 -2.68 -6.50 -20.45
CA PRO A 452 -1.67 -7.47 -20.03
C PRO A 452 -2.21 -8.90 -19.92
N SER A 453 -3.45 -9.06 -19.46
CA SER A 453 -4.11 -10.36 -19.30
C SER A 453 -4.50 -11.02 -20.62
N LEU A 454 -4.84 -10.24 -21.65
CA LEU A 454 -5.33 -10.74 -22.94
C LEU A 454 -4.20 -10.94 -23.95
N SER A 455 -3.24 -11.79 -23.64
CA SER A 455 -2.02 -12.00 -24.46
C SER A 455 -2.22 -12.37 -25.94
N GLY A 456 -3.39 -12.89 -26.34
CA GLY A 456 -3.76 -13.13 -27.74
C GLY A 456 -4.42 -11.95 -28.48
N ALA A 457 -4.59 -10.79 -27.84
CA ALA A 457 -5.22 -9.62 -28.46
C ALA A 457 -4.19 -8.84 -29.30
N ILE A 458 -4.65 -8.17 -30.36
CA ILE A 458 -3.80 -7.25 -31.13
C ILE A 458 -3.75 -5.94 -30.34
N ARG A 459 -2.59 -5.67 -29.72
CA ARG A 459 -2.38 -4.45 -28.94
C ARG A 459 -2.05 -3.29 -29.87
N VAL A 460 -2.67 -2.16 -29.61
CA VAL A 460 -2.47 -0.94 -30.38
C VAL A 460 -2.26 0.24 -29.44
N ASN A 461 -1.45 1.19 -29.89
CA ASN A 461 -1.46 2.52 -29.34
C ASN A 461 -2.59 3.31 -30.03
N PRO A 462 -3.70 3.67 -29.34
CA PRO A 462 -4.84 4.34 -29.95
C PRO A 462 -4.52 5.73 -30.52
N TRP A 463 -3.42 6.35 -30.09
CA TRP A 463 -2.95 7.64 -30.62
C TRP A 463 -2.41 7.53 -32.05
N ASP A 464 -1.96 6.35 -32.45
CA ASP A 464 -1.53 6.05 -33.81
C ASP A 464 -2.69 5.46 -34.62
N VAL A 465 -3.44 6.35 -35.26
CA VAL A 465 -4.62 6.03 -36.07
C VAL A 465 -4.28 5.07 -37.23
N ASP A 466 -3.06 5.15 -37.78
CA ASP A 466 -2.59 4.26 -38.85
C ASP A 466 -2.40 2.84 -38.34
N VAL A 467 -1.74 2.68 -37.19
CA VAL A 467 -1.54 1.37 -36.56
C VAL A 467 -2.88 0.74 -36.16
N VAL A 468 -3.84 1.52 -35.65
CA VAL A 468 -5.18 1.00 -35.33
C VAL A 468 -5.89 0.51 -36.60
N ALA A 469 -5.85 1.27 -37.70
CA ALA A 469 -6.43 0.85 -38.98
C ALA A 469 -5.77 -0.43 -39.52
N GLN A 470 -4.43 -0.51 -39.48
CA GLN A 470 -3.68 -1.71 -39.89
C GLN A 470 -4.02 -2.93 -39.03
N ALA A 471 -4.15 -2.74 -37.72
CA ALA A 471 -4.55 -3.79 -36.78
C ALA A 471 -5.96 -4.31 -37.06
N VAL A 472 -6.92 -3.42 -37.34
CA VAL A 472 -8.28 -3.80 -37.73
C VAL A 472 -8.27 -4.58 -39.06
N ASN A 473 -7.54 -4.13 -40.07
CA ASN A 473 -7.41 -4.88 -41.32
C ASN A 473 -6.77 -6.26 -41.10
N SER A 474 -5.77 -6.36 -40.23
CA SER A 474 -5.11 -7.63 -39.88
C SER A 474 -6.04 -8.57 -39.13
N ALA A 475 -6.81 -8.04 -38.17
CA ALA A 475 -7.86 -8.77 -37.45
C ALA A 475 -8.89 -9.38 -38.40
N LEU A 476 -9.35 -8.62 -39.40
CA LEU A 476 -10.35 -9.08 -40.36
C LEU A 476 -9.82 -10.14 -41.35
N LYS A 477 -8.52 -10.09 -41.68
CA LYS A 477 -7.84 -11.04 -42.58
C LYS A 477 -7.33 -12.31 -41.89
N MET A 478 -7.35 -12.33 -40.56
CA MET A 478 -6.83 -13.44 -39.77
C MET A 478 -7.51 -14.77 -40.13
N SER A 479 -6.72 -15.84 -40.20
CA SER A 479 -7.24 -17.18 -40.49
C SER A 479 -8.14 -17.68 -39.35
N GLU A 480 -9.14 -18.49 -39.66
CA GLU A 480 -10.05 -19.03 -38.64
C GLU A 480 -9.33 -19.88 -37.59
N ALA A 481 -8.29 -20.64 -37.99
CA ALA A 481 -7.47 -21.42 -37.07
C ALA A 481 -6.74 -20.53 -36.05
N GLU A 482 -6.19 -19.40 -36.49
CA GLU A 482 -5.53 -18.45 -35.58
C GLU A 482 -6.54 -17.77 -34.65
N LYS A 483 -7.72 -17.39 -35.15
CA LYS A 483 -8.79 -16.82 -34.32
C LYS A 483 -9.26 -17.79 -33.26
N GLN A 484 -9.38 -19.07 -33.59
CA GLN A 484 -9.76 -20.12 -32.63
C GLN A 484 -8.70 -20.27 -31.53
N LEU A 485 -7.41 -20.36 -31.89
CA LEU A 485 -6.33 -20.46 -30.90
C LEU A 485 -6.28 -19.24 -29.96
N ARG A 486 -6.45 -18.03 -30.50
CA ARG A 486 -6.52 -16.80 -29.68
C ARG A 486 -7.73 -16.81 -28.75
N HIS A 487 -8.89 -17.23 -29.27
CA HIS A 487 -10.13 -17.36 -28.50
C HIS A 487 -9.99 -18.33 -27.33
N GLU A 488 -9.51 -19.55 -27.58
CA GLU A 488 -9.33 -20.58 -26.55
C GLU A 488 -8.38 -20.09 -25.45
N LYS A 489 -7.28 -19.44 -25.82
CA LYS A 489 -6.33 -18.85 -24.87
C LYS A 489 -6.99 -17.81 -23.97
N HIS A 490 -7.76 -16.89 -24.56
CA HIS A 490 -8.45 -15.85 -23.80
C HIS A 490 -9.57 -16.40 -22.92
N TYR A 491 -10.38 -17.31 -23.46
CA TYR A 491 -11.50 -17.92 -22.74
C TYR A 491 -11.01 -18.69 -21.52
N ASN A 492 -9.93 -19.48 -21.65
CA ASN A 492 -9.33 -20.22 -20.54
C ASN A 492 -8.83 -19.31 -19.41
N TYR A 493 -8.27 -18.14 -19.75
CA TYR A 493 -7.88 -17.16 -18.74
C TYR A 493 -9.11 -16.59 -18.01
N ILE A 494 -10.11 -16.14 -18.77
CA ILE A 494 -11.30 -15.49 -18.19
C ILE A 494 -12.13 -16.46 -17.35
N SER A 495 -12.25 -17.71 -17.77
CA SER A 495 -13.02 -18.73 -17.05
C SER A 495 -12.38 -19.14 -15.72
N THR A 496 -11.07 -18.95 -15.56
CA THR A 496 -10.32 -19.25 -14.32
C THR A 496 -10.13 -18.02 -13.44
N HIS A 497 -10.18 -16.81 -14.02
CA HIS A 497 -10.00 -15.53 -13.34
C HIS A 497 -11.30 -14.72 -13.37
N ASP A 498 -12.39 -15.33 -12.90
CA ASP A 498 -13.69 -14.69 -12.81
C ASP A 498 -13.81 -13.75 -11.60
N VAL A 499 -14.97 -13.09 -11.47
CA VAL A 499 -15.25 -12.20 -10.33
C VAL A 499 -15.22 -12.92 -8.98
N GLY A 500 -15.60 -14.20 -8.94
CA GLY A 500 -15.62 -15.01 -7.71
C GLY A 500 -14.20 -15.31 -7.23
N TYR A 501 -13.31 -15.69 -8.15
CA TYR A 501 -11.88 -15.85 -7.88
C TYR A 501 -11.26 -14.55 -7.37
N TRP A 502 -11.55 -13.42 -8.02
CA TRP A 502 -11.08 -12.09 -7.58
C TRP A 502 -11.49 -11.79 -6.14
N ALA A 503 -12.77 -11.99 -5.82
CA ALA A 503 -13.31 -11.70 -4.50
C ALA A 503 -12.72 -12.58 -3.40
N LYS A 504 -12.65 -13.89 -3.65
CA LYS A 504 -12.10 -14.86 -2.72
C LYS A 504 -10.61 -14.62 -2.46
N SER A 505 -9.82 -14.39 -3.52
CA SER A 505 -8.37 -14.15 -3.43
C SER A 505 -8.06 -12.86 -2.66
N PHE A 506 -8.81 -11.79 -2.90
CA PHE A 506 -8.65 -10.55 -2.12
C PHE A 506 -8.97 -10.75 -0.64
N MET A 507 -10.08 -11.44 -0.33
CA MET A 507 -10.49 -11.65 1.06
C MET A 507 -9.51 -12.55 1.83
N GLN A 508 -8.99 -13.61 1.21
CA GLN A 508 -7.97 -14.47 1.83
C GLN A 508 -6.71 -13.69 2.22
N ASP A 509 -6.28 -12.76 1.36
CA ASP A 509 -5.14 -11.89 1.66
C ASP A 509 -5.48 -10.86 2.73
N LEU A 510 -6.73 -10.38 2.78
CA LEU A 510 -7.18 -9.45 3.83
C LEU A 510 -7.23 -10.15 5.20
N GLU A 511 -7.76 -11.37 5.26
CA GLU A 511 -7.74 -12.22 6.45
C GLU A 511 -6.32 -12.46 6.95
N ARG A 512 -5.38 -12.71 6.03
CA ARG A 512 -3.97 -12.85 6.33
C ARG A 512 -3.36 -11.54 6.85
N ALA A 513 -3.64 -10.41 6.21
CA ALA A 513 -3.14 -9.10 6.61
C ALA A 513 -3.59 -8.71 8.02
N CYS A 514 -4.77 -9.17 8.46
CA CYS A 514 -5.32 -8.85 9.77
C CYS A 514 -4.83 -9.76 10.91
N LYS A 515 -4.06 -10.84 10.63
CA LYS A 515 -3.58 -11.76 11.69
C LYS A 515 -2.76 -11.05 12.78
N ASP A 516 -2.01 -10.03 12.39
CA ASP A 516 -1.16 -9.23 13.29
C ASP A 516 -1.95 -8.38 14.29
N HIS A 517 -3.27 -8.17 14.09
CA HIS A 517 -4.07 -7.35 15.00
C HIS A 517 -4.20 -7.97 16.39
N TYR A 518 -4.22 -9.30 16.47
CA TYR A 518 -4.35 -10.04 17.73
C TYR A 518 -3.02 -10.15 18.47
N SER A 519 -1.89 -10.09 17.75
CA SER A 519 -0.56 -10.21 18.33
C SER A 519 0.06 -8.88 18.75
N LYS A 520 -0.55 -7.74 18.43
CA LYS A 520 0.01 -6.39 18.70
C LYS A 520 -0.98 -5.46 19.42
N ARG A 521 -0.45 -4.48 20.17
CA ARG A 521 -1.20 -3.39 20.81
C ARG A 521 -1.26 -2.18 19.88
N CYS A 522 -2.47 -1.70 19.58
CA CYS A 522 -2.72 -0.63 18.62
C CYS A 522 -3.16 0.67 19.31
N TRP A 523 -2.43 1.76 19.08
CA TRP A 523 -2.74 3.10 19.60
C TRP A 523 -3.01 4.07 18.47
N GLY A 524 -4.07 4.87 18.60
CA GLY A 524 -4.38 5.93 17.65
C GLY A 524 -3.59 7.20 17.98
N ILE A 525 -2.89 7.77 16.98
CA ILE A 525 -2.15 9.02 17.12
C ILE A 525 -2.48 9.97 15.96
N GLY A 526 -2.44 11.28 16.19
CA GLY A 526 -2.71 12.31 15.19
C GLY A 526 -4.16 12.83 15.18
N PHE A 527 -4.35 13.98 14.54
CA PHE A 527 -5.63 14.68 14.44
C PHE A 527 -6.14 14.73 13.00
N GLY A 528 -7.46 14.81 12.83
CA GLY A 528 -8.10 14.90 11.50
C GLY A 528 -7.72 13.72 10.59
N LEU A 529 -7.36 14.04 9.34
CA LEU A 529 -6.89 13.07 8.34
C LEU A 529 -5.41 12.68 8.50
N GLY A 530 -4.69 13.30 9.45
CA GLY A 530 -3.34 12.88 9.86
C GLY A 530 -3.34 11.76 10.89
N PHE A 531 -4.51 11.21 11.22
CA PHE A 531 -4.65 10.08 12.13
C PHE A 531 -3.99 8.82 11.55
N ARG A 532 -3.29 8.10 12.41
CA ARG A 532 -2.58 6.86 12.09
C ARG A 532 -2.57 5.95 13.32
N VAL A 533 -2.35 4.66 13.08
CA VAL A 533 -2.27 3.65 14.14
C VAL A 533 -0.83 3.23 14.35
N LEU A 534 -0.34 3.41 15.56
CA LEU A 534 0.91 2.85 16.03
C LEU A 534 0.66 1.44 16.55
N SER A 535 1.34 0.44 15.99
CA SER A 535 1.24 -0.96 16.42
C SER A 535 2.56 -1.44 17.01
N LEU A 536 2.50 -1.91 18.25
CA LEU A 536 3.66 -2.32 19.03
C LEU A 536 3.43 -3.71 19.63
N SER A 537 4.51 -4.43 19.92
CA SER A 537 4.42 -5.72 20.60
C SER A 537 3.70 -5.59 21.96
N PRO A 538 2.90 -6.58 22.42
CA PRO A 538 2.29 -6.58 23.74
C PRO A 538 3.33 -6.56 24.87
N SER A 539 4.52 -7.11 24.60
CA SER A 539 5.67 -7.08 25.50
C SER A 539 6.37 -5.72 25.56
N PHE A 540 6.02 -4.78 24.66
CA PHE A 540 6.58 -3.43 24.62
C PHE A 540 6.07 -2.59 25.79
N ARG A 541 6.95 -2.29 26.74
CA ARG A 541 6.59 -1.58 27.98
C ARG A 541 7.65 -0.57 28.39
N LYS A 542 7.24 0.44 29.16
CA LYS A 542 8.18 1.42 29.72
C LYS A 542 9.16 0.71 30.65
N LEU A 543 10.46 0.97 30.49
CA LEU A 543 11.47 0.44 31.41
C LEU A 543 11.45 1.26 32.70
N SER A 544 11.02 0.66 33.81
CA SER A 544 11.05 1.31 35.12
C SER A 544 12.30 0.94 35.90
N VAL A 545 12.79 1.88 36.71
CA VAL A 545 13.88 1.67 37.68
C VAL A 545 13.57 0.48 38.59
N GLU A 546 12.32 0.36 39.04
CA GLU A 546 11.84 -0.73 39.90
C GLU A 546 11.97 -2.11 39.25
N HIS A 547 11.88 -2.21 37.93
CA HIS A 547 11.98 -3.48 37.20
C HIS A 547 13.44 -3.89 36.97
N ILE A 548 14.31 -2.93 36.63
CA ILE A 548 15.72 -3.23 36.29
C ILE A 548 16.64 -3.30 37.51
N VAL A 549 16.43 -2.46 38.53
CA VAL A 549 17.33 -2.36 39.70
C VAL A 549 17.43 -3.68 40.50
N PRO A 550 16.36 -4.47 40.73
CA PRO A 550 16.48 -5.74 41.43
C PRO A 550 17.39 -6.74 40.71
N VAL A 551 17.25 -6.83 39.39
CA VAL A 551 18.07 -7.70 38.52
C VAL A 551 19.51 -7.20 38.53
N TYR A 552 19.70 -5.89 38.33
CA TYR A 552 20.99 -5.23 38.42
C TYR A 552 21.68 -5.55 39.75
N ARG A 553 21.00 -5.41 40.90
CA ARG A 553 21.60 -5.72 42.22
C ARG A 553 22.02 -7.18 42.40
N LYS A 554 21.29 -8.11 41.78
CA LYS A 554 21.49 -9.56 41.86
C LYS A 554 22.66 -10.03 41.00
N THR A 555 22.83 -9.46 39.80
CA THR A 555 23.84 -9.89 38.83
C THR A 555 25.23 -9.37 39.16
N GLU A 556 26.25 -10.16 38.82
CA GLU A 556 27.66 -9.86 39.10
C GLU A 556 28.48 -9.46 37.87
N ARG A 557 28.00 -9.79 36.67
CA ARG A 557 28.64 -9.44 35.39
C ARG A 557 27.61 -8.79 34.47
N ARG A 558 27.77 -7.50 34.17
CA ARG A 558 26.76 -6.70 33.45
C ARG A 558 27.38 -5.97 32.27
N ALA A 559 26.80 -6.14 31.08
CA ALA A 559 27.17 -5.38 29.89
C ALA A 559 26.14 -4.27 29.64
N ILE A 560 26.59 -3.03 29.49
CA ILE A 560 25.73 -1.86 29.27
C ILE A 560 26.20 -1.15 28.01
N PHE A 561 25.34 -1.11 27.00
CA PHE A 561 25.56 -0.42 25.73
C PHE A 561 24.65 0.80 25.64
N LEU A 562 25.23 1.97 25.38
CA LEU A 562 24.49 3.21 25.27
C LEU A 562 24.87 3.89 23.96
N ASP A 563 23.86 4.24 23.17
CA ASP A 563 24.06 5.21 22.12
C ASP A 563 24.29 6.62 22.72
N TYR A 564 24.92 7.50 21.94
CA TYR A 564 25.26 8.86 22.38
C TYR A 564 24.21 9.89 21.93
N ASP A 565 23.95 9.99 20.63
CA ASP A 565 23.16 11.05 20.00
C ASP A 565 21.67 10.70 20.01
N GLY A 566 20.82 11.55 20.59
CA GLY A 566 19.40 11.24 20.76
C GLY A 566 19.10 10.34 21.97
N THR A 567 20.11 9.65 22.50
CA THR A 567 20.02 8.79 23.71
C THR A 567 20.53 9.46 24.99
N LEU A 568 21.79 9.93 25.00
CA LEU A 568 22.40 10.59 26.17
C LEU A 568 22.44 12.13 26.02
N VAL A 569 22.61 12.60 24.79
CA VAL A 569 22.59 14.01 24.43
C VAL A 569 21.50 14.20 23.39
N PRO A 570 20.54 15.12 23.57
CA PRO A 570 19.50 15.35 22.57
C PRO A 570 20.10 15.75 21.21
N GLU A 571 19.66 15.10 20.13
CA GLU A 571 20.14 15.35 18.75
C GLU A 571 19.93 16.81 18.29
N SER A 572 18.94 17.50 18.88
CA SER A 572 18.62 18.91 18.63
C SER A 572 19.54 19.92 19.34
N SER A 573 20.53 19.45 20.10
CA SER A 573 21.45 20.33 20.82
C SER A 573 22.48 20.96 19.88
N ILE A 574 22.57 22.29 19.90
CA ILE A 574 23.58 23.07 19.17
C ILE A 574 25.00 22.69 19.64
N THR A 575 25.12 22.42 20.93
CA THR A 575 26.34 21.94 21.61
C THR A 575 26.26 20.43 21.76
N GLN A 576 27.17 19.72 21.10
CA GLN A 576 27.18 18.26 21.05
C GLN A 576 28.00 17.60 22.18
N ASP A 577 28.58 18.42 23.07
CA ASP A 577 29.29 17.97 24.27
C ASP A 577 28.34 17.47 25.37
N PRO A 578 28.76 16.45 26.15
CA PRO A 578 27.92 15.88 27.19
C PRO A 578 27.83 16.82 28.39
N SER A 579 26.64 16.93 28.97
CA SER A 579 26.46 17.73 30.20
C SER A 579 27.23 17.12 31.38
N GLY A 580 27.56 17.96 32.37
CA GLY A 580 28.21 17.48 33.60
C GLY A 580 27.41 16.40 34.35
N GLU A 581 26.08 16.39 34.19
CA GLU A 581 25.22 15.33 34.72
C GLU A 581 25.43 13.99 34.01
N VAL A 582 25.51 13.98 32.67
CA VAL A 582 25.80 12.78 31.87
C VAL A 582 27.15 12.18 32.30
N LEU A 583 28.18 13.01 32.39
CA LEU A 583 29.52 12.58 32.81
C LEU A 583 29.54 12.02 34.23
N SER A 584 28.82 12.65 35.17
CA SER A 584 28.70 12.15 36.54
C SER A 584 28.05 10.77 36.60
N VAL A 585 27.01 10.55 35.80
CA VAL A 585 26.28 9.27 35.77
C VAL A 585 27.11 8.17 35.13
N LEU A 586 27.75 8.45 33.98
CA LEU A 586 28.65 7.50 33.33
C LEU A 586 29.82 7.12 34.24
N LYS A 587 30.40 8.09 34.94
CA LYS A 587 31.46 7.84 35.92
C LYS A 587 30.99 6.92 37.04
N ALA A 588 29.83 7.20 37.65
CA ALA A 588 29.27 6.36 38.70
C ALA A 588 29.00 4.90 38.24
N LEU A 589 28.57 4.71 36.99
CA LEU A 589 28.39 3.38 36.41
C LEU A 589 29.72 2.67 36.15
N CYS A 590 30.76 3.39 35.71
CA CYS A 590 32.09 2.86 35.41
C CYS A 590 32.95 2.59 36.66
N GLU A 591 32.60 3.17 37.82
CA GLU A 591 33.25 2.89 39.10
C GLU A 591 32.84 1.52 39.68
N ASP A 592 31.68 0.98 39.31
CA ASP A 592 31.27 -0.37 39.67
C ASP A 592 32.01 -1.40 38.81
N ARG A 593 32.92 -2.16 39.42
CA ARG A 593 33.73 -3.19 38.74
C ARG A 593 32.90 -4.34 38.14
N LYS A 594 31.62 -4.47 38.52
CA LYS A 594 30.70 -5.46 37.95
C LYS A 594 30.14 -5.05 36.59
N ASN A 595 30.34 -3.78 36.20
CA ASN A 595 29.83 -3.22 34.96
C ASN A 595 30.91 -3.14 33.89
N THR A 596 30.52 -3.50 32.67
CA THR A 596 31.25 -3.19 31.44
C THR A 596 30.37 -2.24 30.63
N VAL A 597 30.70 -0.95 30.66
CA VAL A 597 29.91 0.11 30.02
C VAL A 597 30.58 0.52 28.70
N PHE A 598 29.79 0.57 27.63
CA PHE A 598 30.22 0.94 26.29
C PHE A 598 29.31 2.03 25.71
N ILE A 599 29.93 3.08 25.18
CA ILE A 599 29.26 4.02 24.27
C ILE A 599 29.42 3.49 22.84
N VAL A 600 28.31 3.32 22.12
CA VAL A 600 28.30 2.87 20.72
C VAL A 600 27.72 3.98 19.86
N SER A 601 28.57 4.74 19.15
CA SER A 601 28.16 5.95 18.43
C SER A 601 28.65 5.95 16.98
N GLY A 602 27.95 6.68 16.11
CA GLY A 602 28.38 6.98 14.74
C GLY A 602 29.47 8.06 14.65
N ARG A 603 29.84 8.70 15.77
CA ARG A 603 30.85 9.76 15.83
C ARG A 603 32.27 9.25 15.75
N GLY A 604 33.18 10.13 15.36
CA GLY A 604 34.61 9.86 15.26
C GLY A 604 35.31 9.64 16.61
N PRO A 605 36.45 8.94 16.63
CA PRO A 605 37.17 8.56 17.85
C PRO A 605 37.78 9.74 18.62
N GLU A 606 38.19 10.80 17.93
CA GLU A 606 38.80 11.99 18.54
C GLU A 606 37.81 12.75 19.41
N SER A 607 36.66 13.16 18.85
CA SER A 607 35.63 13.90 19.58
C SER A 607 35.11 13.13 20.80
N LEU A 608 34.85 11.82 20.65
CA LEU A 608 34.39 10.99 21.76
C LEU A 608 35.47 10.82 22.84
N SER A 609 36.75 10.78 22.48
CA SER A 609 37.85 10.70 23.45
C SER A 609 37.96 11.96 24.28
N ASP A 610 37.84 13.13 23.65
CA ASP A 610 37.95 14.41 24.33
C ASP A 610 36.78 14.62 25.30
N TRP A 611 35.56 14.36 24.82
CA TRP A 611 34.32 14.56 25.59
C TRP A 611 34.19 13.61 26.77
N LEU A 612 34.59 12.34 26.60
CA LEU A 612 34.42 11.29 27.62
C LEU A 612 35.70 11.03 28.43
N SER A 613 36.74 11.86 28.25
CA SER A 613 38.00 11.79 28.99
C SER A 613 37.87 11.67 30.53
N PRO A 614 36.83 12.23 31.20
CA PRO A 614 36.67 12.06 32.66
C PRO A 614 36.32 10.64 33.12
N CYS A 615 35.93 9.73 32.21
CA CYS A 615 35.51 8.37 32.52
C CYS A 615 36.58 7.34 32.11
N GLU A 616 37.58 7.10 32.97
CA GLU A 616 38.74 6.26 32.61
C GLU A 616 38.40 4.81 32.20
N ASN A 617 37.39 4.20 32.82
CA ASN A 617 37.02 2.79 32.57
C ASN A 617 35.92 2.62 31.50
N LEU A 618 35.57 3.67 30.76
CA LEU A 618 34.51 3.62 29.76
C LEU A 618 35.03 3.03 28.45
N GLY A 619 34.32 2.02 27.94
CA GLY A 619 34.51 1.50 26.60
C GLY A 619 33.87 2.40 25.55
N ILE A 620 34.52 2.57 24.40
CA ILE A 620 34.00 3.39 23.29
C ILE A 620 34.10 2.59 22.00
N ALA A 621 32.97 2.48 21.30
CA ALA A 621 32.85 2.00 19.94
C ALA A 621 32.49 3.19 19.04
N ALA A 622 33.49 3.73 18.34
CA ALA A 622 33.35 4.88 17.45
C ALA A 622 33.09 4.43 15.99
N GLU A 623 32.48 5.31 15.20
CA GLU A 623 32.07 5.06 13.81
C GLU A 623 31.31 3.74 13.65
N HIS A 624 30.25 3.56 14.45
CA HIS A 624 29.41 2.35 14.48
C HIS A 624 30.19 1.05 14.79
N GLY A 625 31.33 1.15 15.48
CA GLY A 625 32.14 0.00 15.92
C GLY A 625 33.29 -0.38 15.00
N TYR A 626 33.65 0.48 14.05
CA TYR A 626 34.90 0.30 13.30
C TYR A 626 36.12 0.40 14.23
N PHE A 627 36.09 1.36 15.15
CA PHE A 627 37.09 1.54 16.21
C PHE A 627 36.49 1.14 17.55
N ILE A 628 37.17 0.26 18.29
CA ILE A 628 36.76 -0.14 19.64
C ILE A 628 37.92 0.11 20.59
N ARG A 629 37.65 0.76 21.72
CA ARG A 629 38.60 0.97 22.81
C ARG A 629 37.95 0.54 24.11
N TRP A 630 38.65 -0.29 24.89
CA TRP A 630 38.11 -0.87 26.14
C TRP A 630 38.18 0.08 27.35
N ASN A 631 39.16 0.98 27.41
CA ASN A 631 39.32 1.99 28.46
C ASN A 631 40.24 3.13 27.97
N SER A 632 40.38 4.22 28.72
CA SER A 632 41.18 5.38 28.32
C SER A 632 42.68 5.11 28.11
N LYS A 633 43.20 4.01 28.66
CA LYS A 633 44.62 3.60 28.59
C LYS A 633 44.89 2.55 27.51
N SER A 634 43.84 1.93 26.96
CA SER A 634 43.92 0.95 25.88
C SER A 634 44.07 1.63 24.53
N GLU A 635 44.83 1.01 23.63
CA GLU A 635 44.88 1.44 22.22
C GLU A 635 43.55 1.13 21.50
N TRP A 636 43.30 1.84 20.41
CA TRP A 636 42.14 1.58 19.55
C TRP A 636 42.35 0.28 18.77
N GLU A 637 41.41 -0.65 18.90
CA GLU A 637 41.32 -1.84 18.07
C GLU A 637 40.51 -1.52 16.81
N THR A 638 41.09 -1.73 15.63
CA THR A 638 40.38 -1.64 14.36
C THR A 638 39.85 -3.00 13.95
N CYS A 639 38.58 -3.08 13.55
CA CYS A 639 37.96 -4.33 13.12
C CYS A 639 38.40 -4.80 11.71
N TYR A 640 39.06 -3.93 10.92
CA TYR A 640 39.47 -4.19 9.53
C TYR A 640 40.92 -3.77 9.26
N SER A 641 41.57 -4.42 8.29
CA SER A 641 42.91 -4.04 7.80
C SER A 641 42.87 -2.78 6.93
N SER A 642 43.98 -2.04 6.89
CA SER A 642 44.13 -0.75 6.19
C SER A 642 43.95 -0.79 4.66
N THR A 643 43.89 -1.97 4.05
CA THR A 643 43.81 -2.17 2.58
C THR A 643 42.42 -1.97 1.96
N ASP A 644 41.36 -1.76 2.76
CA ASP A 644 39.96 -1.66 2.28
C ASP A 644 39.45 -0.21 2.06
N ARG A 645 40.32 0.77 1.76
CA ARG A 645 39.91 2.18 1.57
C ARG A 645 39.82 2.64 0.11
N GLU A 646 40.12 1.76 -0.86
CA GLU A 646 40.12 2.12 -2.29
C GLU A 646 38.74 2.55 -2.80
N TRP A 647 37.66 1.97 -2.27
CA TRP A 647 36.28 2.34 -2.63
C TRP A 647 35.96 3.82 -2.39
N LYS A 648 36.63 4.49 -1.43
CA LYS A 648 36.42 5.92 -1.16
C LYS A 648 36.73 6.79 -2.39
N THR A 649 37.72 6.37 -3.18
CA THR A 649 38.08 7.06 -4.42
C THR A 649 37.02 6.93 -5.52
N MET A 650 36.17 5.90 -5.45
CA MET A 650 35.01 5.71 -6.34
C MET A 650 33.78 6.47 -5.85
N VAL A 651 33.59 6.58 -4.54
CA VAL A 651 32.42 7.24 -3.92
C VAL A 651 32.52 8.75 -3.94
N GLU A 652 33.70 9.31 -3.63
CA GLU A 652 33.87 10.76 -3.50
C GLU A 652 33.44 11.53 -4.77
N PRO A 653 33.84 11.14 -6.01
CA PRO A 653 33.41 11.85 -7.21
C PRO A 653 31.89 11.84 -7.41
N VAL A 654 31.24 10.72 -7.07
CA VAL A 654 29.78 10.59 -7.15
C VAL A 654 29.13 11.52 -6.14
N MET A 655 29.48 11.44 -4.86
CA MET A 655 28.92 12.32 -3.82
C MET A 655 29.18 13.79 -4.12
N ARG A 656 30.36 14.14 -4.64
CA ARG A 656 30.72 15.51 -5.02
C ARG A 656 29.81 16.04 -6.13
N SER A 657 29.48 15.23 -7.13
CA SER A 657 28.52 15.62 -8.17
C SER A 657 27.13 15.93 -7.60
N TYR A 658 26.65 15.16 -6.62
CA TYR A 658 25.38 15.44 -5.95
C TYR A 658 25.46 16.64 -5.02
N MET A 659 26.60 16.84 -4.36
CA MET A 659 26.86 18.02 -3.53
C MET A 659 26.80 19.31 -4.37
N GLU A 660 27.46 19.33 -5.53
CA GLU A 660 27.44 20.47 -6.45
C GLU A 660 26.05 20.74 -7.05
N ALA A 661 25.26 19.67 -7.26
CA ALA A 661 23.90 19.78 -7.78
C ALA A 661 22.84 20.13 -6.71
N THR A 662 23.18 20.06 -5.42
CA THR A 662 22.22 20.19 -4.31
C THR A 662 22.69 21.27 -3.34
N ASP A 663 22.13 22.47 -3.47
CA ASP A 663 22.41 23.57 -2.56
C ASP A 663 22.03 23.20 -1.10
N GLY A 664 22.85 23.62 -0.14
CA GLY A 664 22.69 23.25 1.27
C GLY A 664 23.11 21.81 1.62
N SER A 665 23.80 21.09 0.73
CA SER A 665 24.38 19.79 1.03
C SER A 665 25.90 19.84 1.26
N SER A 666 26.43 18.89 2.03
CA SER A 666 27.86 18.82 2.36
C SER A 666 28.35 17.39 2.50
N ILE A 667 29.65 17.16 2.31
CA ILE A 667 30.28 15.85 2.51
C ILE A 667 31.13 15.87 3.78
N GLU A 668 30.90 14.92 4.66
CA GLU A 668 31.72 14.64 5.83
C GLU A 668 32.63 13.44 5.55
N PHE A 669 33.94 13.64 5.74
CA PHE A 669 34.95 12.60 5.58
C PHE A 669 35.26 11.97 6.94
N LYS A 670 34.79 10.74 7.14
CA LYS A 670 35.14 9.93 8.32
C LYS A 670 36.29 8.99 7.98
N GLU A 671 36.90 8.37 8.98
CA GLU A 671 38.01 7.44 8.75
C GLU A 671 37.55 6.15 8.08
N SER A 672 36.42 5.59 8.51
CA SER A 672 35.82 4.38 7.94
C SER A 672 34.71 4.66 6.92
N ALA A 673 34.07 5.83 6.94
CA ALA A 673 32.89 6.12 6.12
C ALA A 673 33.01 7.41 5.30
N LEU A 674 32.10 7.62 4.35
CA LEU A 674 31.78 8.93 3.78
C LEU A 674 30.29 9.20 3.97
N VAL A 675 29.95 10.41 4.42
CA VAL A 675 28.56 10.81 4.68
C VAL A 675 28.24 12.04 3.85
N TRP A 676 27.18 11.96 3.06
CA TRP A 676 26.59 13.10 2.38
C TRP A 676 25.40 13.60 3.19
N HIS A 677 25.45 14.86 3.60
CA HIS A 677 24.45 15.55 4.41
C HIS A 677 23.58 16.44 3.54
N HIS A 678 22.28 16.45 3.80
CA HIS A 678 21.31 17.28 3.08
C HIS A 678 20.30 17.95 4.01
N GLN A 679 20.66 18.14 5.29
CA GLN A 679 19.81 18.74 6.30
C GLN A 679 19.43 20.19 5.97
N ASP A 680 20.37 20.95 5.41
CA ASP A 680 20.17 22.36 5.07
C ASP A 680 19.69 22.56 3.62
N ALA A 681 19.51 21.47 2.86
CA ALA A 681 18.93 21.50 1.53
C ALA A 681 17.40 21.64 1.59
N ASP A 682 16.77 22.03 0.47
CA ASP A 682 15.31 21.95 0.35
C ASP A 682 14.83 20.52 0.70
N PRO A 683 13.86 20.35 1.62
CA PRO A 683 13.53 19.02 2.13
C PRO A 683 13.05 18.03 1.05
N ASP A 684 12.29 18.50 0.06
CA ASP A 684 11.76 17.65 -1.01
C ASP A 684 12.86 17.32 -2.03
N PHE A 685 13.64 18.32 -2.43
CA PHE A 685 14.74 18.14 -3.38
C PHE A 685 15.88 17.34 -2.78
N GLY A 686 16.32 17.67 -1.56
CA GLY A 686 17.36 16.96 -0.82
C GLY A 686 16.99 15.51 -0.56
N ALA A 687 15.74 15.21 -0.19
CA ALA A 687 15.28 13.82 -0.04
C ALA A 687 15.23 13.06 -1.38
N CYS A 688 14.90 13.74 -2.49
CA CYS A 688 14.95 13.16 -3.82
C CYS A 688 16.39 12.84 -4.24
N GLN A 689 17.30 13.80 -4.09
CA GLN A 689 18.72 13.67 -4.38
C GLN A 689 19.37 12.58 -3.52
N ALA A 690 19.01 12.47 -2.23
CA ALA A 690 19.46 11.41 -1.35
C ALA A 690 19.09 10.01 -1.87
N LYS A 691 17.87 9.87 -2.42
CA LYS A 691 17.41 8.60 -2.97
C LYS A 691 18.12 8.26 -4.27
N GLU A 692 18.28 9.22 -5.17
CA GLU A 692 19.03 8.99 -6.41
C GLU A 692 20.51 8.70 -6.13
N LEU A 693 21.11 9.40 -5.17
CA LEU A 693 22.49 9.14 -4.71
C LEU A 693 22.62 7.73 -4.13
N LEU A 694 21.65 7.28 -3.32
CA LEU A 694 21.61 5.91 -2.80
C LEU A 694 21.60 4.89 -3.95
N ASP A 695 20.64 5.00 -4.88
CA ASP A 695 20.50 4.07 -6.01
C ASP A 695 21.76 4.07 -6.91
N HIS A 696 22.34 5.24 -7.14
CA HIS A 696 23.57 5.39 -7.94
C HIS A 696 24.77 4.74 -7.23
N LEU A 697 24.97 5.02 -5.95
CA LEU A 697 26.07 4.42 -5.18
C LEU A 697 25.91 2.91 -5.03
N GLU A 698 24.69 2.40 -4.80
CA GLU A 698 24.44 0.96 -4.75
C GLU A 698 24.78 0.28 -6.09
N SER A 699 24.48 0.94 -7.22
CA SER A 699 24.86 0.42 -8.53
C SER A 699 26.37 0.46 -8.79
N VAL A 700 27.06 1.52 -8.37
CA VAL A 700 28.52 1.68 -8.58
C VAL A 700 29.31 0.74 -7.67
N LEU A 701 28.83 0.51 -6.45
CA LEU A 701 29.51 -0.25 -5.41
C LEU A 701 29.02 -1.70 -5.30
N ALA A 702 28.24 -2.21 -6.25
CA ALA A 702 27.61 -3.52 -6.18
C ALA A 702 28.59 -4.69 -5.96
N ASN A 703 29.86 -4.54 -6.38
CA ASN A 703 30.91 -5.54 -6.23
C ASN A 703 31.94 -5.19 -5.14
N GLU A 704 31.76 -4.07 -4.44
CA GLU A 704 32.66 -3.62 -3.40
C GLU A 704 32.16 -4.09 -2.02
N PRO A 705 33.06 -4.32 -1.04
CA PRO A 705 32.69 -4.78 0.30
C PRO A 705 32.15 -3.62 1.16
N VAL A 706 31.20 -2.85 0.64
CA VAL A 706 30.62 -1.66 1.28
C VAL A 706 29.10 -1.69 1.20
N VAL A 707 28.48 -0.98 2.13
CA VAL A 707 27.03 -0.82 2.20
C VAL A 707 26.70 0.66 2.17
N VAL A 708 25.78 1.04 1.30
CA VAL A 708 25.19 2.37 1.26
C VAL A 708 23.93 2.34 2.12
N LYS A 709 23.83 3.25 3.08
CA LYS A 709 22.65 3.39 3.93
C LYS A 709 22.15 4.84 3.89
N ARG A 710 20.84 4.99 3.81
CA ARG A 710 20.18 6.28 4.00
C ARG A 710 19.75 6.44 5.45
N GLY A 711 20.07 7.57 6.05
CA GLY A 711 19.63 7.98 7.37
C GLY A 711 18.70 9.19 7.30
N GLN A 712 18.40 9.77 8.46
CA GLN A 712 17.67 11.03 8.53
C GLN A 712 18.59 12.16 8.05
N HIS A 713 18.24 12.78 6.92
CA HIS A 713 19.01 13.85 6.27
C HIS A 713 20.42 13.45 5.76
N ILE A 714 20.74 12.16 5.68
CA ILE A 714 22.07 11.69 5.28
C ILE A 714 22.03 10.47 4.34
N VAL A 715 23.08 10.34 3.53
CA VAL A 715 23.45 9.10 2.83
C VAL A 715 24.88 8.74 3.23
N GLU A 716 25.05 7.59 3.88
CA GLU A 716 26.34 7.10 4.39
C GLU A 716 26.79 5.87 3.59
N VAL A 717 28.05 5.87 3.15
CA VAL A 717 28.74 4.66 2.67
C VAL A 717 29.73 4.21 3.72
N LYS A 718 29.63 2.94 4.13
CA LYS A 718 30.54 2.32 5.09
C LYS A 718 30.89 0.87 4.72
N PRO A 719 31.98 0.31 5.25
CA PRO A 719 32.36 -1.08 5.00
C PRO A 719 31.28 -2.05 5.45
N GLN A 720 31.09 -3.10 4.66
CA GLN A 720 30.25 -4.24 5.03
C GLN A 720 30.85 -4.88 6.29
N GLY A 721 30.02 -5.22 7.28
CA GLY A 721 30.48 -5.76 8.56
C GLY A 721 30.76 -4.72 9.66
N VAL A 722 30.48 -3.43 9.41
CA VAL A 722 30.53 -2.37 10.44
C VAL A 722 29.10 -1.96 10.82
N SER A 723 28.69 -2.28 12.05
CA SER A 723 27.40 -1.86 12.61
C SER A 723 27.42 -1.84 14.13
N LYS A 724 26.56 -1.00 14.74
CA LYS A 724 26.41 -0.95 16.21
C LYS A 724 26.12 -2.33 16.81
N GLY A 725 25.37 -3.18 16.08
CA GLY A 725 25.11 -4.57 16.48
C GLY A 725 26.35 -5.46 16.50
N LEU A 726 27.13 -5.47 15.42
CA LEU A 726 28.37 -6.25 15.38
C LEU A 726 29.40 -5.76 16.41
N ALA A 727 29.41 -4.46 16.72
CA ALA A 727 30.22 -3.90 17.80
C ALA A 727 29.83 -4.49 19.16
N ALA A 728 28.53 -4.49 19.47
CA ALA A 728 28.01 -5.08 20.71
C ALA A 728 28.27 -6.59 20.78
N GLU A 729 28.06 -7.32 19.69
CA GLU A 729 28.38 -8.76 19.61
C GLU A 729 29.86 -9.02 19.87
N LYS A 730 30.77 -8.26 19.25
CA LYS A 730 32.22 -8.41 19.45
C LYS A 730 32.62 -8.17 20.90
N VAL A 731 32.03 -7.17 21.56
CA VAL A 731 32.27 -6.90 22.99
C VAL A 731 31.76 -8.06 23.85
N ILE A 732 30.54 -8.54 23.62
CA ILE A 732 29.96 -9.67 24.37
C ILE A 732 30.82 -10.94 24.17
N ARG A 733 31.20 -11.26 22.92
CA ARG A 733 32.06 -12.40 22.62
C ARG A 733 33.42 -12.28 23.31
N GLY A 734 34.03 -11.10 23.28
CA GLY A 734 35.29 -10.84 23.99
C GLY A 734 35.18 -11.01 25.51
N MET A 735 34.03 -10.68 26.12
CA MET A 735 33.76 -10.97 27.53
C MET A 735 33.63 -12.48 27.79
N VAL A 736 32.92 -13.21 26.93
CA VAL A 736 32.76 -14.67 27.03
C VAL A 736 34.11 -15.39 26.90
N GLU A 737 34.95 -14.99 25.93
CA GLU A 737 36.29 -15.55 25.72
C GLU A 737 37.22 -15.35 26.93
N ARG A 738 37.05 -14.26 27.68
CA ARG A 738 37.77 -13.99 28.93
C ARG A 738 37.21 -14.72 30.16
N GLY A 739 36.15 -15.52 29.99
CA GLY A 739 35.47 -16.22 31.09
C GLY A 739 34.51 -15.33 31.90
N GLU A 740 34.18 -14.14 31.39
CA GLU A 740 33.36 -13.12 32.04
C GLU A 740 31.99 -12.96 31.35
N ALA A 741 31.34 -14.07 31.00
CA ALA A 741 30.05 -14.04 30.31
C ALA A 741 29.00 -13.20 31.07
N PRO A 742 28.34 -12.22 30.43
CA PRO A 742 27.40 -11.33 31.10
C PRO A 742 26.16 -12.09 31.57
N GLU A 743 25.67 -11.76 32.76
CA GLU A 743 24.40 -12.24 33.33
C GLU A 743 23.25 -11.26 33.06
N MET A 744 23.59 -10.01 32.73
CA MET A 744 22.65 -8.96 32.34
C MET A 744 23.24 -8.16 31.19
N VAL A 745 22.41 -7.90 30.17
CA VAL A 745 22.76 -7.01 29.06
C VAL A 745 21.70 -5.91 28.96
N MET A 746 22.13 -4.65 29.04
CA MET A 746 21.27 -3.49 28.80
C MET A 746 21.76 -2.76 27.56
N CYS A 747 20.85 -2.42 26.65
CA CYS A 747 21.16 -1.56 25.52
C CYS A 747 20.09 -0.48 25.36
N ILE A 748 20.52 0.77 25.21
CA ILE A 748 19.63 1.92 25.02
C ILE A 748 20.06 2.66 23.76
N GLY A 749 19.10 2.91 22.87
CA GLY A 749 19.31 3.64 21.62
C GLY A 749 18.03 4.31 21.12
N ASP A 750 18.12 5.14 20.10
CA ASP A 750 16.99 5.88 19.57
C ASP A 750 16.90 5.79 18.03
N ASP A 751 17.97 5.63 17.30
CA ASP A 751 17.93 5.73 15.84
C ASP A 751 17.69 4.36 15.14
N ARG A 752 17.65 4.39 13.80
CA ARG A 752 17.49 3.17 12.99
C ARG A 752 18.71 2.22 13.10
N SER A 753 19.90 2.76 13.38
CA SER A 753 21.13 1.98 13.51
C SER A 753 21.19 1.22 14.84
N ASP A 754 20.50 1.70 15.88
CA ASP A 754 20.34 1.02 17.16
C ASP A 754 19.43 -0.22 17.07
N GLU A 755 18.52 -0.26 16.09
CA GLU A 755 17.73 -1.46 15.82
C GLU A 755 18.58 -2.68 15.44
N ASP A 756 19.70 -2.43 14.74
CA ASP A 756 20.68 -3.48 14.42
C ASP A 756 21.40 -3.95 15.71
N MET A 757 21.59 -3.04 16.69
CA MET A 757 22.12 -3.37 18.03
C MET A 757 21.13 -4.21 18.85
N PHE A 758 19.86 -3.86 18.86
CA PHE A 758 18.84 -4.63 19.57
C PHE A 758 18.71 -6.04 19.02
N GLU A 759 18.66 -6.20 17.69
CA GLU A 759 18.55 -7.50 17.02
C GLU A 759 19.78 -8.37 17.23
N SER A 760 20.98 -7.81 17.05
CA SER A 760 22.23 -8.55 17.22
C SER A 760 22.37 -9.08 18.64
N ILE A 761 22.16 -8.23 19.66
CA ILE A 761 22.22 -8.66 21.08
C ILE A 761 21.21 -9.77 21.36
N LEU A 762 19.97 -9.64 20.89
CA LEU A 762 18.96 -10.69 21.06
C LEU A 762 19.40 -12.00 20.39
N SER A 763 19.94 -11.94 19.18
CA SER A 763 20.41 -13.13 18.45
C SER A 763 21.61 -13.81 19.13
N THR A 764 22.59 -13.04 19.61
CA THR A 764 23.80 -13.54 20.28
C THR A 764 23.45 -14.19 21.61
N VAL A 765 22.57 -13.57 22.38
CA VAL A 765 22.14 -14.05 23.71
C VAL A 765 21.23 -15.28 23.63
N THR A 766 20.47 -15.42 22.54
CA THR A 766 19.57 -16.58 22.33
C THR A 766 20.31 -17.79 21.74
N ASN A 767 21.61 -17.68 21.45
CA ASN A 767 22.41 -18.79 20.93
C ASN A 767 22.54 -19.90 22.01
N PRO A 768 22.11 -21.15 21.74
CA PRO A 768 22.13 -22.25 22.69
C PRO A 768 23.53 -22.67 23.19
N GLU A 769 24.60 -22.15 22.60
CA GLU A 769 25.98 -22.41 23.02
C GLU A 769 26.41 -21.63 24.28
N LEU A 770 25.62 -20.64 24.72
CA LEU A 770 25.89 -19.91 25.97
C LEU A 770 25.43 -20.73 27.19
N LEU A 771 26.37 -21.01 28.11
CA LEU A 771 26.10 -21.74 29.37
C LEU A 771 25.11 -21.04 30.31
N ILE A 772 24.96 -19.71 30.19
CA ILE A 772 24.06 -18.88 30.98
C ILE A 772 23.34 -17.92 30.02
N GLN A 773 22.01 -17.90 30.06
CA GLN A 773 21.23 -16.90 29.31
C GLN A 773 21.11 -15.60 30.11
N PRO A 774 21.70 -14.48 29.65
CA PRO A 774 21.54 -13.20 30.34
C PRO A 774 20.13 -12.64 30.26
N GLU A 775 19.75 -11.89 31.30
CA GLU A 775 18.56 -11.05 31.23
C GLU A 775 18.82 -9.81 30.35
N VAL A 776 18.04 -9.66 29.26
CA VAL A 776 18.21 -8.59 28.27
C VAL A 776 17.20 -7.46 28.47
N PHE A 777 17.73 -6.24 28.56
CA PHE A 777 17.00 -4.97 28.62
C PHE A 777 17.35 -4.11 27.41
N ALA A 778 16.77 -4.46 26.26
CA ALA A 778 16.83 -3.64 25.04
C ALA A 778 15.75 -2.55 25.07
N CYS A 779 16.15 -1.29 24.97
CA CYS A 779 15.28 -0.14 25.17
C CYS A 779 15.45 0.91 24.07
N THR A 780 14.35 1.32 23.43
CA THR A 780 14.34 2.45 22.51
C THR A 780 13.96 3.77 23.21
N VAL A 781 14.51 4.90 22.79
CA VAL A 781 14.10 6.23 23.28
C VAL A 781 12.97 6.77 22.40
N GLY A 782 11.86 7.12 23.04
CA GLY A 782 10.61 7.52 22.43
C GLY A 782 9.65 6.36 22.19
N ARG A 783 8.36 6.68 22.05
CA ARG A 783 7.29 5.70 21.78
C ARG A 783 7.15 5.45 20.29
N LYS A 784 8.08 4.66 19.74
CA LYS A 784 8.13 4.33 18.31
C LYS A 784 8.25 2.82 18.06
N PRO A 785 7.89 2.34 16.85
CA PRO A 785 8.13 0.96 16.47
C PRO A 785 9.61 0.64 16.58
N SER A 786 9.92 -0.44 17.28
CA SER A 786 11.30 -0.87 17.55
C SER A 786 11.32 -2.39 17.79
N LYS A 787 12.46 -3.01 17.50
CA LYS A 787 12.82 -4.38 17.89
C LYS A 787 13.13 -4.47 19.39
N ALA A 788 13.35 -3.35 20.06
CA ALA A 788 13.50 -3.27 21.51
C ALA A 788 12.23 -3.75 22.24
N LYS A 789 12.42 -4.42 23.38
CA LYS A 789 11.31 -4.85 24.25
C LYS A 789 10.81 -3.72 25.14
N TYR A 790 11.62 -2.70 25.38
CA TYR A 790 11.29 -1.60 26.28
C TYR A 790 11.39 -0.24 25.60
N PHE A 791 10.77 0.78 26.21
CA PHE A 791 10.98 2.17 25.84
C PHE A 791 11.20 3.09 27.05
N LEU A 792 11.86 4.22 26.79
CA LEU A 792 11.95 5.38 27.67
C LEU A 792 11.35 6.58 26.94
N ASP A 793 10.74 7.54 27.65
CA ASP A 793 10.00 8.60 26.95
C ASP A 793 10.94 9.63 26.28
N ASP A 794 12.06 9.97 26.93
CA ASP A 794 13.04 10.95 26.46
C ASP A 794 14.41 10.76 27.12
N VAL A 795 15.38 11.61 26.76
CA VAL A 795 16.75 11.63 27.32
C VAL A 795 16.76 11.84 28.84
N THR A 796 15.82 12.61 29.39
CA THR A 796 15.73 12.84 30.85
C THR A 796 15.37 11.56 31.58
N ASP A 797 14.45 10.78 31.00
CA ASP A 797 14.07 9.46 31.51
C ASP A 797 15.24 8.45 31.43
N VAL A 798 16.06 8.52 30.37
CA VAL A 798 17.31 7.74 30.26
C VAL A 798 18.26 8.09 31.41
N LEU A 799 18.54 9.39 31.62
CA LEU A 799 19.43 9.83 32.69
C LEU A 799 18.91 9.45 34.08
N ARG A 800 17.60 9.55 34.32
CA ARG A 800 16.99 9.13 35.60
C ARG A 800 17.17 7.63 35.84
N LEU A 801 17.01 6.80 34.80
CA LEU A 801 17.23 5.37 34.89
C LEU A 801 18.69 5.05 35.24
N LEU A 802 19.63 5.63 34.48
CA LEU A 802 21.06 5.41 34.66
C LEU A 802 21.55 5.91 36.03
N LYS A 803 21.04 7.04 36.51
CA LYS A 803 21.32 7.56 37.85
C LYS A 803 20.84 6.60 38.94
N GLY A 804 19.63 6.05 38.82
CA GLY A 804 19.10 5.05 39.74
C GLY A 804 19.97 3.77 39.79
N LEU A 805 20.56 3.38 38.66
CA LEU A 805 21.52 2.27 38.60
C LEU A 805 22.84 2.63 39.32
N GLY A 806 23.41 3.81 39.05
CA GLY A 806 24.64 4.28 39.71
C GLY A 806 24.52 4.45 41.23
N GLU A 807 23.39 4.96 41.72
CA GLU A 807 23.09 5.05 43.16
C GLU A 807 22.98 3.65 43.80
N SER A 808 22.46 2.66 43.06
CA SER A 808 22.36 1.28 43.55
C SER A 808 23.72 0.57 43.64
N SER A 809 24.70 0.98 42.84
CA SER A 809 26.08 0.50 42.91
C SER A 809 26.84 1.05 44.12
N SER A 810 26.58 2.31 44.51
CA SER A 810 27.28 3.00 45.62
C SER A 810 26.77 2.64 47.02
N LEU A 811 25.52 2.16 47.15
CA LEU A 811 24.94 1.71 48.43
C LEU A 811 25.63 0.48 49.06
N LYS A 812 26.41 -0.31 48.29
CA LYS A 812 27.16 -1.47 48.84
C LYS A 812 28.44 -1.09 49.59
N THR A 813 28.93 0.15 49.44
CA THR A 813 30.23 0.55 50.02
C THR A 813 30.13 1.06 51.46
N ILE A 814 28.92 1.29 52.01
CA ILE A 814 28.74 1.94 53.32
C ILE A 814 28.50 0.93 54.47
N SER A 815 28.22 -0.35 54.20
CA SER A 815 27.82 -1.32 55.24
C SER A 815 28.93 -2.27 55.72
N SER A 816 30.12 -1.75 56.07
CA SER A 816 31.16 -2.60 56.69
C SER A 816 32.12 -1.88 57.65
N ASN A 817 31.67 -0.95 58.49
CA ASN A 817 32.48 -0.48 59.64
C ASN A 817 31.64 0.24 60.71
N THR A 818 30.85 -0.50 61.48
CA THR A 818 30.39 -0.02 62.78
C THR A 818 30.37 -1.18 63.76
N GLN A 819 31.55 -1.53 64.29
CA GLN A 819 31.66 -2.36 65.48
C GLN A 819 31.21 -1.52 66.69
N VAL A 820 30.06 -1.86 67.25
CA VAL A 820 29.64 -1.38 68.57
C VAL A 820 30.19 -2.38 69.59
N ALA A 821 31.17 -1.95 70.39
CA ALA A 821 31.67 -2.70 71.54
C ALA A 821 30.64 -2.64 72.68
N PHE A 822 30.29 -3.81 73.23
CA PHE A 822 29.57 -3.93 74.50
C PHE A 822 30.59 -3.99 75.63
N GLU A 823 30.62 -2.96 76.48
CA GLU A 823 31.20 -3.07 77.83
C GLU A 823 30.09 -3.44 78.82
N SER A 824 30.28 -4.57 79.48
CA SER A 824 29.52 -5.07 80.62
C SER A 824 30.04 -4.47 81.92
N ILE A 825 29.18 -3.86 82.74
CA ILE A 825 29.41 -3.72 84.18
C ILE A 825 28.11 -4.07 84.92
N VAL A 826 28.33 -4.85 85.98
CA VAL A 826 27.45 -5.49 86.99
C VAL A 826 26.36 -4.59 87.56
#